data_AF-A0A6P8IC07-F1
#
_entry.id   AF-A0A6P8IC07-F1
#
_cell.length_a   1.000
_cell.length_b   1.000
_cell.length_c   1.000
_cell.angle_alpha   90.00
_cell.angle_beta   90.00
_cell.angle_gamma   90.00
#
_symmetry.space_group_name_H-M   'P 1'
#
loop_
_entity.id
_entity.type
_entity.pdbx_description
1 polymer ?
#
loop_
_entity_poly.entity_id
_entity_poly.type
_entity_poly.pdbx_seq_one_letter_code
_entity_poly.pdbx_strand_id
1 'polypeptide(L)'
;MTSPFQVLSSIPCDLACLSIATMSDVRSYFENTYDLYENLFRGIKDEIAYFKYPDALRLPLIFYYGHTAAVYINKLMLAGLIEERVTFEYESLFETGVDEMSWDDTENFRMGGKFVWPSVSEVQKYRDDVKKTILKLIDTKPMDVPVTQDSPWWSLFMGMEHERIHFETSSVLIRQLPIEYVGRPDNWEYGPLTADPPVTKTSMLKVQNCTVTVGKPRDFPSYGWDNEYGEWTVRVPEFEASKYLVTNREFLEFVEAGGYENKTYWSDEGWKWRSFRKAKHPSFWVCNQACKSGCGNDLADYSHCCLATSDNDINGNEYHLQYKYRAIFDVIDTPLDWPAEVNYFEAKAYCAWKGPEYRLLTEAEHHAIRGPQKPVCMGTASDPLYQIDFKANINMKYASSTPVNMFPASETGFHDAFGNVWCWTEDQFNGLPGFETHYLYDDFSTPTFDGKHFVILGGSWASTGDEASRFARYAFRPHFFQHLGFRVVRSVNSTPPPVRLVSTSVYIPGVGVEGNRVQIPGIEDGEARYPSTNKQYVNDTNEFLQEELAKQYGDESIDPFTDLCLEYVSQCNCATGSALNLLCSVGRQAFELSKHFDEVLGIDYSGRLINAAQNLQKRKGMGLGSSGMLVEILEGANAERVTFKQLTWLPNEINKFDCVTFRGLDRLSCPEAWLARMREIVNPQGLVVIETSQNCDSEKVACFFGNSFYLLEKKVISKVINDSKNEGLRSCDRCHSSIAMIWTRQ
;
A
#
# COMPACT_ATOMS: atom_id res chain seq x y z
N MET A 1 -30.48 1.44 9.81
CA MET A 1 -29.97 2.35 8.76
C MET A 1 -31.14 3.16 8.20
N THR A 2 -31.14 4.50 8.34
CA THR A 2 -32.35 5.33 8.13
C THR A 2 -32.28 6.32 6.97
N SER A 3 -31.18 6.37 6.20
CA SER A 3 -31.09 7.25 5.02
C SER A 3 -31.33 6.46 3.72
N PRO A 4 -32.31 6.87 2.88
CA PRO A 4 -32.52 6.27 1.57
C PRO A 4 -31.29 6.46 0.68
N PHE A 5 -31.06 5.51 -0.24
CA PHE A 5 -30.02 5.61 -1.26
C PHE A 5 -30.23 6.91 -2.06
N GLN A 6 -29.30 7.84 -1.94
CA GLN A 6 -29.15 8.86 -2.97
C GLN A 6 -28.29 8.24 -4.05
N VAL A 7 -28.74 8.35 -5.31
CA VAL A 7 -27.83 8.23 -6.45
C VAL A 7 -26.81 9.33 -6.23
N LEU A 8 -25.68 8.95 -5.64
CA LEU A 8 -24.51 9.81 -5.50
C LEU A 8 -24.19 10.23 -6.91
N SER A 9 -24.26 11.54 -7.19
CA SER A 9 -24.17 12.06 -8.54
C SER A 9 -23.01 11.42 -9.28
N SER A 10 -23.24 10.99 -10.53
CA SER A 10 -22.23 10.55 -11.49
C SER A 10 -21.27 11.69 -11.93
N ILE A 11 -21.22 12.74 -11.13
CA ILE A 11 -20.48 13.99 -11.27
C ILE A 11 -19.91 14.20 -9.87
N PRO A 12 -18.60 14.44 -9.71
CA PRO A 12 -18.02 14.66 -8.39
C PRO A 12 -18.86 15.74 -7.70
N CYS A 13 -19.27 15.53 -6.44
CA CYS A 13 -19.43 16.71 -5.59
C CYS A 13 -18.12 17.47 -5.74
N ASP A 14 -18.19 18.66 -6.34
CA ASP A 14 -17.06 19.52 -6.64
C ASP A 14 -16.15 19.60 -5.42
N LEU A 15 -15.13 18.75 -5.34
CA LEU A 15 -13.86 19.22 -4.85
C LEU A 15 -13.05 19.68 -6.06
N ALA A 16 -13.67 20.57 -6.82
CA ALA A 16 -13.03 21.28 -7.89
C ALA A 16 -12.02 22.22 -7.24
N CYS A 17 -10.74 21.91 -7.45
CA CYS A 17 -9.62 22.78 -7.14
C CYS A 17 -9.47 23.05 -5.64
N LEU A 18 -8.55 22.33 -4.98
CA LEU A 18 -8.13 22.57 -3.59
C LEU A 18 -7.63 24.01 -3.34
N SER A 19 -7.42 24.80 -4.39
CA SER A 19 -7.11 26.21 -4.29
C SER A 19 -8.30 27.13 -4.01
N ILE A 20 -9.54 26.67 -4.19
CA ILE A 20 -10.76 27.48 -4.03
C ILE A 20 -11.93 26.74 -3.33
N ALA A 21 -11.70 25.51 -2.85
CA ALA A 21 -12.74 24.69 -2.23
C ALA A 21 -13.39 25.38 -1.01
N THR A 22 -14.72 25.31 -0.92
CA THR A 22 -15.50 25.83 0.22
C THR A 22 -15.76 24.74 1.26
N MET A 23 -16.12 25.11 2.49
CA MET A 23 -16.52 24.12 3.50
C MET A 23 -17.76 23.31 3.10
N SER A 24 -18.64 23.86 2.25
CA SER A 24 -19.79 23.14 1.69
C SER A 24 -19.35 22.04 0.72
N ASP A 25 -18.32 22.31 -0.06
CA ASP A 25 -17.71 21.35 -0.99
C ASP A 25 -17.07 20.20 -0.22
N VAL A 26 -16.28 20.52 0.81
CA VAL A 26 -15.65 19.55 1.71
C VAL A 26 -16.71 18.66 2.38
N ARG A 27 -17.78 19.27 2.91
CA ARG A 27 -18.89 18.53 3.52
C ARG A 27 -19.53 17.56 2.54
N SER A 28 -19.87 18.04 1.35
CA SER A 28 -20.54 17.24 0.33
C SER A 28 -19.67 16.08 -0.14
N TYR A 29 -18.37 16.31 -0.31
CA TYR A 29 -17.42 15.27 -0.70
C TYR A 29 -17.23 14.22 0.41
N PHE A 30 -17.16 14.64 1.68
CA PHE A 30 -17.10 13.74 2.82
C PHE A 30 -18.36 12.89 2.95
N GLU A 31 -19.54 13.51 2.95
CA GLU A 31 -20.82 12.79 3.07
C GLU A 31 -21.01 11.80 1.91
N ASN A 32 -20.65 12.20 0.68
CA ASN A 32 -20.67 11.33 -0.49
C ASN A 32 -19.75 10.11 -0.32
N THR A 33 -18.50 10.33 0.10
CA THR A 33 -17.51 9.26 0.29
C THR A 33 -17.98 8.27 1.36
N TYR A 34 -18.42 8.79 2.50
CA TYR A 34 -18.86 7.98 3.63
C TYR A 34 -20.11 7.17 3.30
N ASP A 35 -21.09 7.79 2.64
CA ASP A 35 -22.34 7.13 2.28
C ASP A 35 -22.14 6.10 1.15
N LEU A 36 -21.20 6.33 0.22
CA LEU A 36 -20.82 5.36 -0.81
C LEU A 36 -20.32 4.05 -0.16
N TYR A 37 -19.44 4.18 0.83
CA TYR A 37 -18.88 3.04 1.55
C TYR A 37 -19.95 2.29 2.35
N GLU A 38 -20.81 3.01 3.09
CA GLU A 38 -21.95 2.40 3.80
C GLU A 38 -22.87 1.62 2.85
N ASN A 39 -23.13 2.16 1.66
CA ASN A 39 -24.01 1.52 0.68
C ASN A 39 -23.44 0.22 0.12
N LEU A 40 -22.12 0.11 -0.04
CA LEU A 40 -21.48 -1.14 -0.45
C LEU A 40 -21.75 -2.25 0.57
N PHE A 41 -21.56 -1.96 1.85
CA PHE A 41 -21.75 -2.93 2.95
C PHE A 41 -23.23 -3.28 3.20
N ARG A 42 -24.18 -2.42 2.81
CA ARG A 42 -25.62 -2.78 2.78
C ARG A 42 -25.94 -3.96 1.86
N GLY A 43 -25.06 -4.26 0.91
CA GLY A 43 -25.18 -5.44 0.07
C GLY A 43 -24.91 -6.75 0.79
N ILE A 44 -24.48 -6.75 2.06
CA ILE A 44 -24.28 -7.96 2.86
C ILE A 44 -25.59 -8.34 3.57
N LYS A 45 -26.08 -9.55 3.33
CA LYS A 45 -27.39 -10.05 3.82
C LYS A 45 -27.36 -10.65 5.22
N ASP A 46 -26.21 -11.16 5.65
CA ASP A 46 -26.04 -11.90 6.91
C ASP A 46 -24.84 -11.35 7.67
N GLU A 47 -25.02 -11.04 8.95
CA GLU A 47 -23.95 -10.54 9.81
C GLU A 47 -22.77 -11.51 9.89
N ILE A 48 -22.99 -12.82 9.74
CA ILE A 48 -21.89 -13.80 9.75
C ILE A 48 -20.88 -13.55 8.64
N ALA A 49 -21.30 -12.94 7.52
CA ALA A 49 -20.42 -12.66 6.40
C ALA A 49 -19.40 -11.56 6.71
N TYR A 50 -19.67 -10.68 7.67
CA TYR A 50 -18.70 -9.69 8.15
C TYR A 50 -17.48 -10.36 8.80
N PHE A 51 -17.65 -11.55 9.37
CA PHE A 51 -16.58 -12.28 10.08
C PHE A 51 -15.93 -13.36 9.21
N LYS A 52 -16.29 -13.46 7.93
CA LYS A 52 -15.64 -14.36 6.98
C LYS A 52 -14.43 -13.69 6.35
N TYR A 53 -13.41 -14.50 6.08
CA TYR A 53 -12.20 -14.16 5.36
C TYR A 53 -12.45 -14.45 3.87
N PRO A 54 -12.68 -13.43 3.02
CA PRO A 54 -13.04 -13.66 1.62
C PRO A 54 -11.87 -14.22 0.80
N ASP A 55 -10.64 -13.94 1.22
CA ASP A 55 -9.42 -14.60 0.78
C ASP A 55 -8.54 -14.88 2.01
N ALA A 56 -7.75 -15.96 1.97
CA ALA A 56 -6.93 -16.42 3.10
C ALA A 56 -5.80 -15.44 3.46
N LEU A 57 -5.50 -14.51 2.56
CA LEU A 57 -4.47 -13.51 2.75
C LEU A 57 -5.07 -12.13 3.13
N ARG A 58 -6.37 -12.08 3.42
CA ARG A 58 -7.11 -10.86 3.75
C ARG A 58 -7.76 -11.01 5.11
N LEU A 59 -7.97 -9.88 5.79
CA LEU A 59 -8.71 -9.84 7.06
C LEU A 59 -10.23 -10.05 6.82
N PRO A 60 -11.03 -10.31 7.86
CA PRO A 60 -12.47 -10.42 7.70
C PRO A 60 -13.10 -9.05 7.37
N LEU A 61 -14.25 -9.04 6.71
CA LEU A 61 -14.91 -7.79 6.25
C LEU A 61 -15.23 -6.79 7.38
N ILE A 62 -15.40 -7.24 8.61
CA ILE A 62 -15.59 -6.39 9.79
C ILE A 62 -14.38 -5.46 10.03
N PHE A 63 -13.17 -5.93 9.70
CA PHE A 63 -11.97 -5.10 9.72
C PHE A 63 -12.10 -3.96 8.72
N TYR A 64 -12.42 -4.26 7.46
CA TYR A 64 -12.54 -3.25 6.41
C TYR A 64 -13.64 -2.24 6.75
N TYR A 65 -14.77 -2.70 7.33
CA TYR A 65 -15.83 -1.80 7.77
C TYR A 65 -15.36 -0.82 8.85
N GLY A 66 -14.57 -1.25 9.83
CA GLY A 66 -14.04 -0.36 10.88
C GLY A 66 -12.81 0.48 10.48
N HIS A 67 -11.98 -0.04 9.58
CA HIS A 67 -10.66 0.48 9.25
C HIS A 67 -10.65 1.92 8.71
N THR A 68 -11.51 2.25 7.75
CA THR A 68 -11.51 3.59 7.16
C THR A 68 -11.84 4.67 8.20
N ALA A 69 -12.74 4.38 9.13
CA ALA A 69 -13.09 5.27 10.24
C ALA A 69 -11.91 5.47 11.21
N ALA A 70 -11.12 4.42 11.48
CA ALA A 70 -9.90 4.53 12.29
C ALA A 70 -8.84 5.40 11.60
N VAL A 71 -8.67 5.26 10.28
CA VAL A 71 -7.73 6.10 9.52
C VAL A 71 -8.09 7.59 9.64
N TYR A 72 -9.36 7.97 9.48
CA TYR A 72 -9.76 9.37 9.71
C TYR A 72 -9.31 9.89 11.08
N ILE A 73 -9.66 9.20 12.16
CA ILE A 73 -9.33 9.69 13.51
C ILE A 73 -7.82 9.74 13.72
N ASN A 74 -7.09 8.69 13.33
CA ASN A 74 -5.64 8.63 13.50
C ASN A 74 -4.93 9.76 12.73
N LYS A 75 -5.31 10.03 11.48
CA LYS A 75 -4.69 11.09 10.67
C LYS A 75 -5.10 12.49 11.11
N LEU A 76 -6.35 12.70 11.53
CA LEU A 76 -6.82 13.98 12.07
C LEU A 76 -6.17 14.31 13.42
N MET A 77 -5.98 13.31 14.29
CA MET A 77 -5.20 13.44 15.53
C MET A 77 -3.76 13.83 15.19
N LEU A 78 -3.10 13.10 14.28
CA LEU A 78 -1.72 13.36 13.87
C LEU A 78 -1.54 14.77 13.29
N ALA A 79 -2.48 15.24 12.47
CA ALA A 79 -2.47 16.60 11.92
C ALA A 79 -2.86 17.70 12.94
N GLY A 80 -3.32 17.34 14.14
CA GLY A 80 -3.79 18.31 15.15
C GLY A 80 -5.09 19.01 14.78
N LEU A 81 -5.92 18.38 13.93
CA LEU A 81 -7.26 18.88 13.62
C LEU A 81 -8.27 18.52 14.72
N ILE A 82 -8.05 17.41 15.41
CA ILE A 82 -8.78 17.00 16.62
C ILE A 82 -7.78 16.67 17.73
N GLU A 83 -8.23 16.77 18.98
CA GLU A 83 -7.42 16.53 20.19
C GLU A 83 -7.90 15.30 20.97
N GLU A 84 -9.14 14.86 20.73
CA GLU A 84 -9.77 13.74 21.41
C GLU A 84 -10.07 12.62 20.42
N ARG A 85 -9.75 11.40 20.85
CA ARG A 85 -10.08 10.15 20.15
C ARG A 85 -11.55 9.80 20.36
N VAL A 86 -12.12 9.05 19.42
CA VAL A 86 -13.52 8.58 19.51
C VAL A 86 -13.58 7.29 20.32
N THR A 87 -12.76 6.30 19.98
CA THR A 87 -12.65 5.01 20.68
C THR A 87 -11.26 4.43 20.43
N PHE A 88 -10.32 4.66 21.36
CA PHE A 88 -8.91 4.31 21.18
C PHE A 88 -8.70 2.81 20.90
N GLU A 89 -9.49 1.95 21.54
CA GLU A 89 -9.41 0.50 21.36
C GLU A 89 -9.73 0.09 19.91
N TYR A 90 -10.74 0.71 19.28
CA TYR A 90 -11.10 0.43 17.89
C TYR A 90 -10.15 1.10 16.91
N GLU A 91 -9.70 2.32 17.22
CA GLU A 91 -8.68 3.02 16.45
C GLU A 91 -7.35 2.28 16.44
N SER A 92 -7.05 1.47 17.46
CA SER A 92 -5.88 0.59 17.51
C SER A 92 -6.15 -0.75 16.84
N LEU A 93 -7.34 -1.33 17.05
CA LEU A 93 -7.73 -2.61 16.44
C LEU A 93 -7.75 -2.55 14.91
N PHE A 94 -8.20 -1.42 14.36
CA PHE A 94 -8.37 -1.27 12.91
C PHE A 94 -7.30 -0.40 12.24
N GLU A 95 -6.17 -0.05 12.88
CA GLU A 95 -5.17 0.84 12.24
C GLU A 95 -4.24 0.15 11.24
N THR A 96 -4.17 -1.18 11.28
CA THR A 96 -3.12 -1.92 10.59
C THR A 96 -3.26 -1.83 9.08
N GLY A 97 -2.15 -1.87 8.36
CA GLY A 97 -2.16 -1.97 6.89
C GLY A 97 -2.88 -3.23 6.41
N VAL A 98 -3.33 -3.21 5.15
CA VAL A 98 -4.06 -4.32 4.52
C VAL A 98 -3.23 -5.12 3.53
N ASP A 99 -1.99 -4.71 3.30
CA ASP A 99 -1.10 -5.42 2.38
C ASP A 99 -0.46 -6.64 3.05
N GLU A 100 -0.16 -7.67 2.25
CA GLU A 100 0.35 -8.96 2.69
C GLU A 100 1.86 -8.91 2.98
N MET A 101 2.31 -7.95 3.77
CA MET A 101 3.69 -7.94 4.22
C MET A 101 3.81 -8.86 5.43
N SER A 102 4.86 -9.67 5.51
CA SER A 102 5.02 -10.64 6.61
C SER A 102 5.15 -9.97 7.99
N TRP A 103 5.49 -8.67 8.05
CA TRP A 103 5.48 -7.86 9.27
C TRP A 103 4.12 -7.19 9.57
N ASP A 104 3.20 -7.25 8.60
CA ASP A 104 1.79 -6.85 8.70
C ASP A 104 0.85 -8.05 8.92
N ASP A 105 1.40 -9.27 9.07
CA ASP A 105 0.65 -10.42 9.60
C ASP A 105 0.36 -10.18 11.08
N THR A 106 -0.69 -9.38 11.27
CA THR A 106 -1.12 -8.79 12.52
C THR A 106 -1.72 -9.82 13.46
N GLU A 107 -2.38 -10.83 12.90
CA GLU A 107 -2.96 -11.93 13.66
C GLU A 107 -1.86 -12.78 14.30
N ASN A 108 -0.81 -13.16 13.56
CA ASN A 108 0.25 -14.01 14.11
C ASN A 108 1.38 -13.25 14.83
N PHE A 109 1.74 -12.03 14.40
CA PHE A 109 2.96 -11.37 14.87
C PHE A 109 2.77 -10.06 15.66
N ARG A 110 1.69 -9.30 15.44
CA ARG A 110 1.45 -8.05 16.21
C ARG A 110 0.57 -8.25 17.44
N MET A 111 -0.52 -9.00 17.32
CA MET A 111 -1.61 -9.03 18.32
C MET A 111 -1.82 -10.40 18.98
N GLY A 112 -0.87 -11.33 18.86
CA GLY A 112 -0.83 -12.52 19.72
C GLY A 112 -1.83 -13.65 19.39
N GLY A 113 -2.35 -13.70 18.17
CA GLY A 113 -2.88 -14.95 17.59
C GLY A 113 -4.39 -15.13 17.53
N LYS A 114 -5.24 -14.22 18.03
CA LYS A 114 -6.72 -14.24 17.84
C LYS A 114 -7.33 -12.85 18.05
N PHE A 115 -7.74 -12.17 16.99
CA PHE A 115 -8.56 -10.97 17.13
C PHE A 115 -9.94 -11.31 17.70
N VAL A 116 -10.38 -10.52 18.69
CA VAL A 116 -11.77 -10.50 19.12
C VAL A 116 -12.43 -9.32 18.42
N TRP A 117 -13.07 -9.60 17.28
CA TRP A 117 -13.75 -8.58 16.50
C TRP A 117 -15.03 -8.09 17.21
N PRO A 118 -15.27 -6.76 17.26
CA PRO A 118 -16.53 -6.23 17.76
C PRO A 118 -17.72 -6.66 16.89
N SER A 119 -18.92 -6.63 17.46
CA SER A 119 -20.14 -6.89 16.69
C SER A 119 -20.33 -5.86 15.58
N VAL A 120 -21.07 -6.22 14.53
CA VAL A 120 -21.42 -5.30 13.43
C VAL A 120 -22.08 -4.03 13.97
N SER A 121 -22.95 -4.15 14.97
CA SER A 121 -23.64 -3.02 15.61
C SER A 121 -22.70 -2.07 16.37
N GLU A 122 -21.65 -2.60 17.00
CA GLU A 122 -20.64 -1.80 17.71
C GLU A 122 -19.74 -1.06 16.72
N VAL A 123 -19.31 -1.71 15.63
CA VAL A 123 -18.52 -1.07 14.57
C VAL A 123 -19.35 -0.01 13.85
N GLN A 124 -20.63 -0.28 13.56
CA GLN A 124 -21.53 0.71 12.98
C GLN A 124 -21.69 1.93 13.91
N LYS A 125 -21.89 1.71 15.21
CA LYS A 125 -21.96 2.81 16.18
C LYS A 125 -20.67 3.63 16.19
N TYR A 126 -19.52 2.98 16.16
CA TYR A 126 -18.22 3.65 16.10
C TYR A 126 -18.11 4.53 14.85
N ARG A 127 -18.45 3.98 13.68
CA ARG A 127 -18.51 4.73 12.41
C ARG A 127 -19.45 5.94 12.50
N ASP A 128 -20.65 5.77 13.04
CA ASP A 128 -21.60 6.88 13.25
C ASP A 128 -21.02 8.00 14.13
N ASP A 129 -20.27 7.64 15.18
CA ASP A 129 -19.65 8.59 16.09
C ASP A 129 -18.43 9.28 15.45
N VAL A 130 -17.64 8.57 14.63
CA VAL A 130 -16.58 9.15 13.78
C VAL A 130 -17.17 10.14 12.77
N LYS A 131 -18.26 9.77 12.08
CA LYS A 131 -18.96 10.66 11.13
C LYS A 131 -19.40 11.96 11.82
N LYS A 132 -19.98 11.88 13.02
CA LYS A 132 -20.37 13.08 13.81
C LYS A 132 -19.17 13.95 14.16
N THR A 133 -18.05 13.34 14.56
CA THR A 133 -16.81 14.07 14.89
C THR A 133 -16.27 14.83 13.68
N ILE A 134 -16.24 14.20 12.50
CA ILE A 134 -15.75 14.82 11.26
C ILE A 134 -16.70 15.94 10.81
N LEU A 135 -18.02 15.72 10.84
CA LEU A 135 -18.99 16.76 10.51
C LEU A 135 -18.88 17.96 11.46
N LYS A 136 -18.69 17.72 12.77
CA LYS A 136 -18.44 18.78 13.74
C LYS A 136 -17.16 19.55 13.40
N LEU A 137 -16.07 18.87 13.02
CA LEU A 137 -14.83 19.53 12.57
C LEU A 137 -15.09 20.44 11.36
N ILE A 138 -15.77 19.93 10.33
CA ILE A 138 -16.14 20.68 9.12
C ILE A 138 -17.02 21.89 9.46
N ASP A 139 -17.96 21.74 10.39
CA ASP A 139 -18.90 22.81 10.74
C ASP A 139 -18.30 23.91 11.64
N THR A 140 -17.20 23.63 12.33
CA THR A 140 -16.69 24.50 13.41
C THR A 140 -15.30 25.09 13.16
N LYS A 141 -14.45 24.45 12.36
CA LYS A 141 -13.08 24.91 12.12
C LYS A 141 -12.95 25.46 10.69
N PRO A 142 -12.39 26.67 10.51
CA PRO A 142 -12.14 27.20 9.17
C PRO A 142 -11.02 26.44 8.46
N MET A 143 -11.08 26.42 7.14
CA MET A 143 -10.05 25.87 6.26
C MET A 143 -9.42 26.99 5.44
N ASP A 144 -8.09 27.07 5.48
CA ASP A 144 -7.33 27.96 4.61
C ASP A 144 -7.13 27.30 3.24
N VAL A 145 -7.24 28.10 2.18
CA VAL A 145 -6.95 27.70 0.80
C VAL A 145 -5.74 28.48 0.27
N PRO A 146 -4.90 27.89 -0.61
CA PRO A 146 -5.00 26.52 -1.13
C PRO A 146 -4.67 25.45 -0.08
N VAL A 147 -5.40 24.34 -0.11
CA VAL A 147 -5.04 23.15 0.68
C VAL A 147 -3.92 22.41 -0.06
N THR A 148 -2.71 22.49 0.46
CA THR A 148 -1.53 21.77 -0.03
C THR A 148 -1.16 20.61 0.92
N GLN A 149 -0.15 19.81 0.56
CA GLN A 149 0.39 18.74 1.43
C GLN A 149 0.83 19.24 2.82
N ASP A 150 1.21 20.52 2.93
CA ASP A 150 1.63 21.11 4.22
C ASP A 150 0.42 21.52 5.09
N SER A 151 -0.80 21.55 4.54
CA SER A 151 -2.00 21.93 5.28
C SER A 151 -2.47 20.78 6.17
N PRO A 152 -2.81 21.04 7.45
CA PRO A 152 -3.45 20.03 8.30
C PRO A 152 -4.72 19.43 7.69
N TRP A 153 -5.47 20.22 6.90
CA TRP A 153 -6.67 19.77 6.18
C TRP A 153 -6.40 18.70 5.14
N TRP A 154 -5.16 18.53 4.68
CA TRP A 154 -4.75 17.41 3.83
C TRP A 154 -5.08 16.05 4.46
N SER A 155 -5.03 15.94 5.80
CA SER A 155 -5.40 14.72 6.53
C SER A 155 -6.87 14.30 6.34
N LEU A 156 -7.79 15.26 6.18
CA LEU A 156 -9.20 14.95 5.95
C LEU A 156 -9.40 14.42 4.52
N PHE A 157 -8.75 15.04 3.53
CA PHE A 157 -8.76 14.56 2.14
C PHE A 157 -8.10 13.20 2.01
N MET A 158 -6.99 12.98 2.71
CA MET A 158 -6.36 11.67 2.82
C MET A 158 -7.33 10.61 3.34
N GLY A 159 -8.09 10.90 4.39
CA GLY A 159 -9.11 9.98 4.88
C GLY A 159 -10.21 9.69 3.84
N MET A 160 -10.65 10.70 3.08
CA MET A 160 -11.64 10.53 2.01
C MET A 160 -11.10 9.68 0.86
N GLU A 161 -9.92 9.98 0.32
CA GLU A 161 -9.34 9.17 -0.75
C GLU A 161 -9.00 7.75 -0.28
N HIS A 162 -8.56 7.61 0.97
CA HIS A 162 -8.32 6.29 1.57
C HIS A 162 -9.61 5.46 1.67
N GLU A 163 -10.73 6.05 2.09
CA GLU A 163 -12.02 5.34 2.11
C GLU A 163 -12.49 4.95 0.69
N ARG A 164 -12.14 5.73 -0.34
CA ARG A 164 -12.41 5.38 -1.75
C ARG A 164 -11.59 4.18 -2.23
N ILE A 165 -10.29 4.13 -1.90
CA ILE A 165 -9.45 2.93 -2.12
C ILE A 165 -10.08 1.70 -1.46
N HIS A 166 -10.59 1.87 -0.25
CA HIS A 166 -11.24 0.79 0.49
C HIS A 166 -12.62 0.43 -0.05
N PHE A 167 -13.35 1.36 -0.65
CA PHE A 167 -14.58 1.06 -1.38
C PHE A 167 -14.27 0.09 -2.53
N GLU A 168 -13.28 0.41 -3.37
CA GLU A 168 -12.90 -0.48 -4.46
C GLU A 168 -12.38 -1.83 -3.93
N THR A 169 -11.51 -1.82 -2.93
CA THR A 169 -10.96 -3.05 -2.32
C THR A 169 -12.04 -3.93 -1.71
N SER A 170 -12.95 -3.34 -0.92
CA SER A 170 -14.04 -4.07 -0.29
C SER A 170 -15.02 -4.62 -1.33
N SER A 171 -15.19 -3.96 -2.47
CA SER A 171 -16.07 -4.44 -3.54
C SER A 171 -15.57 -5.77 -4.14
N VAL A 172 -14.24 -5.94 -4.27
CA VAL A 172 -13.62 -7.20 -4.69
C VAL A 172 -13.78 -8.28 -3.63
N LEU A 173 -13.55 -7.94 -2.36
CA LEU A 173 -13.69 -8.88 -1.24
C LEU A 173 -15.15 -9.36 -1.08
N ILE A 174 -16.13 -8.45 -1.17
CA ILE A 174 -17.55 -8.80 -1.15
C ILE A 174 -17.92 -9.68 -2.36
N ARG A 175 -17.34 -9.42 -3.54
CA ARG A 175 -17.53 -10.28 -4.72
C ARG A 175 -17.00 -11.69 -4.53
N GLN A 176 -15.94 -11.87 -3.74
CA GLN A 176 -15.38 -13.18 -3.39
C GLN A 176 -16.21 -13.94 -2.34
N LEU A 177 -17.14 -13.29 -1.65
CA LEU A 177 -18.09 -13.99 -0.80
C LEU A 177 -19.02 -14.90 -1.61
N PRO A 178 -19.47 -16.03 -1.02
CA PRO A 178 -20.56 -16.83 -1.56
C PRO A 178 -21.81 -15.99 -1.86
N ILE A 179 -22.46 -16.29 -2.98
CA ILE A 179 -23.56 -15.49 -3.54
C ILE A 179 -24.74 -15.34 -2.58
N GLU A 180 -24.99 -16.33 -1.72
CA GLU A 180 -26.05 -16.33 -0.72
C GLU A 180 -25.89 -15.27 0.36
N TYR A 181 -24.65 -14.81 0.62
CA TYR A 181 -24.36 -13.79 1.62
C TYR A 181 -24.55 -12.36 1.13
N VAL A 182 -24.82 -12.18 -0.16
CA VAL A 182 -24.89 -10.84 -0.75
C VAL A 182 -26.20 -10.60 -1.48
N GLY A 183 -26.63 -9.34 -1.54
CA GLY A 183 -27.87 -8.88 -2.15
C GLY A 183 -27.66 -7.57 -2.87
N ARG A 184 -28.14 -7.49 -4.11
CA ARG A 184 -28.02 -6.28 -4.91
C ARG A 184 -28.86 -5.15 -4.31
N PRO A 185 -28.27 -3.99 -3.98
CA PRO A 185 -29.03 -2.81 -3.59
C PRO A 185 -29.93 -2.29 -4.72
N ASP A 186 -31.06 -1.65 -4.40
CA ASP A 186 -32.12 -1.27 -5.37
C ASP A 186 -31.66 -0.41 -6.57
N ASN A 187 -30.55 0.31 -6.43
CA ASN A 187 -30.02 1.23 -7.44
C ASN A 187 -28.59 0.86 -7.91
N TRP A 188 -28.20 -0.40 -7.73
CA TRP A 188 -26.93 -0.93 -8.24
C TRP A 188 -27.11 -1.39 -9.69
N GLU A 189 -26.81 -0.50 -10.64
CA GLU A 189 -27.04 -0.77 -12.07
C GLU A 189 -25.79 -1.30 -12.76
N TYR A 190 -25.90 -2.50 -13.35
CA TYR A 190 -24.85 -3.06 -14.18
C TYR A 190 -24.85 -2.46 -15.60
N GLY A 191 -23.66 -2.45 -16.19
CA GLY A 191 -23.46 -2.10 -17.58
C GLY A 191 -24.18 -3.05 -18.55
N PRO A 192 -24.38 -2.64 -19.82
CA PRO A 192 -24.90 -3.52 -20.86
C PRO A 192 -24.02 -4.77 -21.02
N LEU A 193 -24.61 -5.96 -21.16
CA LEU A 193 -23.83 -7.21 -21.23
C LEU A 193 -23.17 -7.46 -22.59
N THR A 194 -23.73 -6.89 -23.66
CA THR A 194 -23.33 -7.13 -25.05
C THR A 194 -23.10 -5.82 -25.77
N ALA A 195 -22.14 -5.81 -26.68
CA ALA A 195 -21.96 -4.74 -27.64
C ALA A 195 -22.83 -4.94 -28.89
N ASP A 196 -23.17 -3.84 -29.56
CA ASP A 196 -23.73 -3.86 -30.91
C ASP A 196 -22.92 -2.92 -31.83
N PRO A 197 -22.11 -3.45 -32.77
CA PRO A 197 -21.87 -4.86 -33.02
C PRO A 197 -20.98 -5.52 -31.94
N PRO A 198 -21.07 -6.86 -31.75
CA PRO A 198 -20.21 -7.60 -30.82
C PRO A 198 -18.71 -7.45 -31.12
N VAL A 199 -17.88 -7.52 -30.08
CA VAL A 199 -16.42 -7.47 -30.22
C VAL A 199 -15.91 -8.88 -30.42
N THR A 200 -15.71 -9.29 -31.67
CA THR A 200 -15.32 -10.68 -32.00
C THR A 200 -13.81 -10.88 -32.11
N LYS A 201 -13.04 -9.83 -32.42
CA LYS A 201 -11.58 -9.90 -32.53
C LYS A 201 -10.96 -8.52 -32.40
N THR A 202 -9.89 -8.40 -31.62
CA THR A 202 -9.17 -7.14 -31.45
C THR A 202 -8.02 -7.00 -32.46
N SER A 203 -7.94 -5.85 -33.13
CA SER A 203 -6.80 -5.48 -33.97
C SER A 203 -5.68 -4.87 -33.13
N MET A 204 -4.42 -5.08 -33.52
CA MET A 204 -3.29 -4.33 -32.98
C MET A 204 -3.18 -2.98 -33.70
N LEU A 205 -3.04 -1.89 -32.94
CA LEU A 205 -2.81 -0.55 -33.45
C LEU A 205 -1.37 -0.14 -33.19
N LYS A 206 -0.74 0.45 -34.20
CA LYS A 206 0.63 0.95 -34.13
C LYS A 206 0.65 2.32 -33.45
N VAL A 207 1.51 2.47 -32.44
CA VAL A 207 1.82 3.73 -31.75
C VAL A 207 3.19 4.19 -32.20
N GLN A 208 3.26 5.41 -32.75
CA GLN A 208 4.52 6.00 -33.17
C GLN A 208 5.39 6.33 -31.96
N ASN A 209 6.70 6.35 -32.14
CA ASN A 209 7.61 6.78 -31.08
C ASN A 209 7.26 8.20 -30.62
N CYS A 210 7.24 8.42 -29.31
CA CYS A 210 6.88 9.69 -28.70
C CYS A 210 7.67 9.91 -27.40
N THR A 211 7.50 11.06 -26.78
CA THR A 211 7.99 11.33 -25.44
C THR A 211 6.78 11.51 -24.53
N VAL A 212 6.81 10.84 -23.38
CA VAL A 212 5.77 10.99 -22.35
C VAL A 212 6.41 11.50 -21.07
N THR A 213 5.63 12.24 -20.30
CA THR A 213 5.99 12.68 -18.95
C THR A 213 4.96 12.10 -17.97
N VAL A 214 5.48 11.43 -16.95
CA VAL A 214 4.73 10.84 -15.84
C VAL A 214 5.04 11.67 -14.59
N GLY A 215 4.00 11.99 -13.82
CA GLY A 215 4.14 12.74 -12.58
C GLY A 215 3.11 13.85 -12.43
N LYS A 216 2.75 14.12 -11.19
CA LYS A 216 1.85 15.19 -10.77
C LYS A 216 2.66 16.41 -10.32
N PRO A 217 2.40 17.61 -10.86
CA PRO A 217 3.00 18.84 -10.34
C PRO A 217 2.67 19.03 -8.85
N ARG A 218 3.64 19.46 -8.04
CA ARG A 218 3.42 19.68 -6.59
C ARG A 218 2.37 20.75 -6.28
N ASP A 219 2.22 21.73 -7.15
CA ASP A 219 1.24 22.81 -7.08
C ASP A 219 -0.06 22.49 -7.81
N PHE A 220 -0.24 21.26 -8.32
CA PHE A 220 -1.48 20.86 -8.97
C PHE A 220 -2.64 20.91 -7.96
N PRO A 221 -3.77 21.56 -8.27
CA PRO A 221 -4.76 21.92 -7.27
C PRO A 221 -5.75 20.78 -6.98
N SER A 222 -5.26 19.55 -6.79
CA SER A 222 -6.05 18.41 -6.32
C SER A 222 -5.24 17.53 -5.37
N TYR A 223 -5.96 16.75 -4.55
CA TYR A 223 -5.32 15.74 -3.72
C TYR A 223 -4.59 14.73 -4.61
N GLY A 224 -3.41 14.25 -4.21
CA GLY A 224 -2.72 13.10 -4.79
C GLY A 224 -1.87 12.38 -3.74
N TRP A 225 -1.57 11.11 -3.97
CA TRP A 225 -0.69 10.34 -3.13
C TRP A 225 0.78 10.66 -3.39
N ASP A 226 1.62 10.44 -2.37
CA ASP A 226 3.06 10.73 -2.41
C ASP A 226 3.78 10.13 -3.64
N ASN A 227 3.38 8.93 -4.07
CA ASN A 227 3.94 8.22 -5.22
C ASN A 227 3.64 8.85 -6.60
N GLU A 228 2.68 9.78 -6.68
CA GLU A 228 2.32 10.48 -7.92
C GLU A 228 3.23 11.67 -8.18
N TYR A 229 3.87 12.21 -7.14
CA TYR A 229 4.75 13.36 -7.23
C TYR A 229 6.17 12.98 -7.63
N GLY A 230 6.88 13.95 -8.19
CA GLY A 230 8.11 13.73 -8.93
C GLY A 230 7.84 13.71 -10.43
N GLU A 231 8.90 13.62 -11.23
CA GLU A 231 8.76 13.67 -12.69
C GLU A 231 9.66 12.63 -13.36
N TRP A 232 9.08 11.87 -14.27
CA TRP A 232 9.79 10.97 -15.16
C TRP A 232 9.41 11.24 -16.61
N THR A 233 10.35 11.81 -17.36
CA THR A 233 10.22 12.01 -18.81
C THR A 233 11.03 10.95 -19.55
N VAL A 234 10.38 10.22 -20.46
CA VAL A 234 10.99 9.10 -21.18
C VAL A 234 10.54 9.05 -22.63
N ARG A 235 11.46 8.61 -23.50
CA ARG A 235 11.14 8.32 -24.89
C ARG A 235 10.52 6.92 -24.99
N VAL A 236 9.30 6.87 -25.51
CA VAL A 236 8.60 5.62 -25.81
C VAL A 236 8.94 5.23 -27.25
N PRO A 237 9.54 4.05 -27.49
CA PRO A 237 9.79 3.55 -28.84
C PRO A 237 8.47 3.23 -29.53
N GLU A 238 8.55 2.91 -30.83
CA GLU A 238 7.38 2.44 -31.56
C GLU A 238 6.94 1.06 -31.04
N PHE A 239 5.64 0.87 -30.86
CA PHE A 239 5.05 -0.42 -30.45
C PHE A 239 3.67 -0.61 -31.07
N GLU A 240 3.13 -1.80 -30.92
CA GLU A 240 1.76 -2.13 -31.26
C GLU A 240 1.02 -2.57 -30.00
N ALA A 241 -0.21 -2.11 -29.81
CA ALA A 241 -1.06 -2.55 -28.71
C ALA A 241 -2.46 -2.93 -29.20
N SER A 242 -3.13 -3.84 -28.51
CA SER A 242 -4.49 -4.24 -28.85
C SER A 242 -5.44 -3.03 -28.73
N LYS A 243 -6.33 -2.81 -29.69
CA LYS A 243 -7.29 -1.68 -29.73
C LYS A 243 -8.18 -1.62 -28.48
N TYR A 244 -8.61 -2.78 -28.02
CA TYR A 244 -9.41 -2.99 -26.81
C TYR A 244 -8.57 -3.65 -25.73
N LEU A 245 -9.01 -3.53 -24.47
CA LEU A 245 -8.62 -4.45 -23.41
C LEU A 245 -8.98 -5.88 -23.83
N VAL A 246 -8.24 -6.88 -23.35
CA VAL A 246 -8.54 -8.28 -23.66
C VAL A 246 -9.93 -8.62 -23.14
N THR A 247 -10.80 -9.07 -24.02
CA THR A 247 -12.20 -9.39 -23.67
C THR A 247 -12.34 -10.77 -23.01
N ASN A 248 -13.45 -11.01 -22.31
CA ASN A 248 -13.80 -12.35 -21.83
C ASN A 248 -13.85 -13.37 -22.98
N ARG A 249 -14.29 -12.96 -24.18
CA ARG A 249 -14.28 -13.80 -25.39
C ARG A 249 -12.88 -14.24 -25.77
N GLU A 250 -11.95 -13.29 -25.89
CA GLU A 250 -10.56 -13.58 -26.26
C GLU A 250 -9.87 -14.43 -25.18
N PHE A 251 -10.14 -14.15 -23.90
CA PHE A 251 -9.59 -14.95 -22.81
C PHE A 251 -10.18 -16.37 -22.76
N LEU A 252 -11.44 -16.56 -23.18
CA LEU A 252 -12.04 -17.89 -23.29
C LEU A 252 -11.28 -18.75 -24.31
N GLU A 253 -10.82 -18.19 -25.42
CA GLU A 253 -9.99 -18.92 -26.39
C GLU A 253 -8.70 -19.45 -25.76
N PHE A 254 -8.06 -18.67 -24.88
CA PHE A 254 -6.88 -19.10 -24.13
C PHE A 254 -7.21 -20.25 -23.15
N VAL A 255 -8.33 -20.15 -22.44
CA VAL A 255 -8.80 -21.22 -21.53
C VAL A 255 -9.08 -22.50 -22.31
N GLU A 256 -9.84 -22.43 -23.40
CA GLU A 256 -10.21 -23.58 -24.24
C GLU A 256 -8.99 -24.22 -24.95
N ALA A 257 -7.95 -23.43 -25.23
CA ALA A 257 -6.68 -23.91 -25.79
C ALA A 257 -5.78 -24.62 -24.75
N GLY A 258 -6.24 -24.83 -23.52
CA GLY A 258 -5.47 -25.47 -22.46
C GLY A 258 -4.46 -24.52 -21.79
N GLY A 259 -4.75 -23.21 -21.79
CA GLY A 259 -3.85 -22.17 -21.28
C GLY A 259 -3.52 -22.32 -19.80
N TYR A 260 -4.48 -22.80 -19.00
CA TYR A 260 -4.23 -23.11 -17.59
C TYR A 260 -3.46 -24.41 -17.43
N GLU A 261 -3.60 -25.39 -18.31
CA GLU A 261 -2.98 -26.72 -18.25
C GLU A 261 -1.51 -26.72 -18.66
N ASN A 262 -1.09 -25.76 -19.48
CA ASN A 262 0.26 -25.74 -20.04
C ASN A 262 1.23 -24.88 -19.23
N LYS A 263 2.15 -25.51 -18.49
CA LYS A 263 3.19 -24.85 -17.69
C LYS A 263 4.07 -23.88 -18.49
N THR A 264 4.28 -24.10 -19.79
CA THR A 264 5.24 -23.29 -20.57
C THR A 264 4.82 -21.83 -20.73
N TYR A 265 3.53 -21.52 -20.51
CA TYR A 265 3.04 -20.13 -20.56
C TYR A 265 3.27 -19.36 -19.26
N TRP A 266 3.55 -20.05 -18.16
CA TRP A 266 3.57 -19.46 -16.83
C TRP A 266 5.01 -19.23 -16.36
N SER A 267 5.23 -18.16 -15.60
CA SER A 267 6.43 -18.04 -14.78
C SER A 267 6.44 -19.12 -13.69
N ASP A 268 7.59 -19.39 -13.08
CA ASP A 268 7.67 -20.36 -11.98
C ASP A 268 6.77 -19.97 -10.81
N GLU A 269 6.70 -18.67 -10.48
CA GLU A 269 5.82 -18.15 -9.43
C GLU A 269 4.35 -18.25 -9.83
N GLY A 270 4.00 -17.85 -11.06
CA GLY A 270 2.63 -17.96 -11.57
C GLY A 270 2.15 -19.41 -11.64
N TRP A 271 3.01 -20.35 -12.00
CA TRP A 271 2.67 -21.77 -11.99
C TRP A 271 2.49 -22.31 -10.58
N LYS A 272 3.31 -21.87 -9.60
CA LYS A 272 3.12 -22.20 -8.18
C LYS A 272 1.77 -21.68 -7.69
N TRP A 273 1.44 -20.41 -7.98
CA TRP A 273 0.15 -19.81 -7.64
C TRP A 273 -1.02 -20.60 -8.26
N ARG A 274 -0.99 -20.82 -9.59
CA ARG A 274 -2.03 -21.57 -10.32
C ARG A 274 -2.19 -22.97 -9.73
N SER A 275 -1.08 -23.65 -9.43
CA SER A 275 -1.09 -25.01 -8.87
C SER A 275 -1.63 -25.05 -7.44
N PHE A 276 -1.25 -24.06 -6.61
CA PHE A 276 -1.74 -23.90 -5.25
C PHE A 276 -3.25 -23.65 -5.24
N ARG A 277 -3.74 -22.68 -6.03
CA ARG A 277 -5.17 -22.36 -6.16
C ARG A 277 -5.97 -23.41 -6.96
N LYS A 278 -5.27 -24.32 -7.66
CA LYS A 278 -5.85 -25.25 -8.64
C LYS A 278 -6.72 -24.53 -9.67
N ALA A 279 -6.29 -23.34 -10.09
CA ALA A 279 -7.02 -22.48 -11.01
C ALA A 279 -7.11 -23.12 -12.41
N LYS A 280 -8.28 -23.00 -13.04
CA LYS A 280 -8.58 -23.51 -14.40
C LYS A 280 -9.19 -22.47 -15.33
N HIS A 281 -9.63 -21.36 -14.77
CA HIS A 281 -10.27 -20.22 -15.42
C HIS A 281 -10.16 -19.02 -14.47
N PRO A 282 -10.46 -17.79 -14.94
CA PRO A 282 -10.46 -16.60 -14.09
C PRO A 282 -11.31 -16.78 -12.84
N SER A 283 -10.89 -16.14 -11.74
CA SER A 283 -11.48 -16.30 -10.40
C SER A 283 -12.99 -16.01 -10.36
N PHE A 284 -13.45 -15.03 -11.13
CA PHE A 284 -14.85 -14.60 -11.17
C PHE A 284 -15.70 -15.26 -12.27
N TRP A 285 -15.16 -16.26 -12.97
CA TRP A 285 -15.97 -17.12 -13.82
C TRP A 285 -16.56 -18.26 -12.96
N VAL A 286 -17.82 -18.58 -13.22
CA VAL A 286 -18.60 -19.60 -12.52
C VAL A 286 -18.82 -20.76 -13.48
N CYS A 287 -18.27 -21.93 -13.17
CA CYS A 287 -18.43 -23.12 -13.99
C CYS A 287 -19.73 -23.86 -13.62
N ASN A 288 -20.45 -24.37 -14.63
CA ASN A 288 -21.66 -25.17 -14.47
C ASN A 288 -21.40 -26.66 -14.12
N GLN A 289 -20.13 -27.09 -13.98
CA GLN A 289 -19.74 -28.49 -13.77
C GLN A 289 -19.10 -28.76 -12.39
N ALA A 290 -19.58 -28.13 -11.30
CA ALA A 290 -19.02 -28.29 -9.95
C ALA A 290 -17.48 -28.14 -9.89
N CYS A 291 -16.93 -27.13 -10.56
CA CYS A 291 -15.49 -26.91 -10.60
C CYS A 291 -14.96 -26.55 -9.20
N LYS A 292 -14.07 -27.39 -8.66
CA LYS A 292 -13.28 -27.08 -7.44
C LYS A 292 -12.12 -26.11 -7.71
N SER A 293 -12.27 -25.15 -8.62
CA SER A 293 -11.33 -24.04 -8.70
C SER A 293 -11.38 -23.35 -7.34
N GLY A 294 -10.31 -23.44 -6.56
CA GLY A 294 -10.25 -22.90 -5.20
C GLY A 294 -10.24 -21.38 -5.23
N CYS A 295 -11.39 -20.77 -5.48
CA CYS A 295 -11.63 -19.32 -5.51
C CYS A 295 -11.59 -18.70 -4.10
N GLY A 296 -10.74 -19.22 -3.22
CA GLY A 296 -10.56 -18.88 -1.80
C GLY A 296 -10.18 -20.17 -1.09
N ASN A 297 -8.96 -20.28 -0.56
CA ASN A 297 -8.39 -21.57 -0.14
C ASN A 297 -9.21 -22.25 1.00
N ASP A 298 -9.84 -21.46 1.87
CA ASP A 298 -10.77 -21.94 2.93
C ASP A 298 -12.25 -21.85 2.52
N LEU A 299 -12.57 -21.08 1.48
CA LEU A 299 -13.88 -21.04 0.83
C LEU A 299 -13.97 -22.02 -0.34
N ALA A 300 -13.00 -22.93 -0.52
CA ALA A 300 -13.00 -23.88 -1.62
C ALA A 300 -14.19 -24.87 -1.54
N ASP A 301 -14.65 -25.17 -0.32
CA ASP A 301 -15.88 -25.93 -0.05
C ASP A 301 -17.16 -25.08 -0.22
N TYR A 302 -17.00 -23.76 -0.32
CA TYR A 302 -18.05 -22.74 -0.50
C TYR A 302 -17.95 -22.04 -1.88
N SER A 303 -17.13 -22.58 -2.79
CA SER A 303 -16.95 -21.99 -4.12
C SER A 303 -18.30 -21.84 -4.80
N HIS A 304 -18.56 -20.70 -5.44
CA HIS A 304 -19.79 -20.46 -6.21
C HIS A 304 -20.06 -21.53 -7.28
N CYS A 305 -19.05 -22.33 -7.61
CA CYS A 305 -19.15 -23.56 -8.38
C CYS A 305 -19.75 -24.74 -7.58
N CYS A 306 -20.92 -24.57 -6.95
CA CYS A 306 -21.61 -25.62 -6.18
C CYS A 306 -22.62 -26.47 -6.97
N LEU A 307 -22.71 -26.33 -8.29
CA LEU A 307 -23.68 -27.09 -9.08
C LEU A 307 -23.14 -28.49 -9.43
N ALA A 308 -23.39 -29.47 -8.54
CA ALA A 308 -23.14 -30.88 -8.79
C ALA A 308 -24.29 -31.55 -9.56
N THR A 309 -23.91 -32.19 -10.66
CA THR A 309 -24.40 -33.48 -11.19
C THR A 309 -25.91 -33.73 -11.08
N SER A 310 -26.63 -33.44 -12.17
CA SER A 310 -27.60 -34.45 -12.62
C SER A 310 -26.85 -35.38 -13.58
N ASP A 311 -26.62 -36.61 -13.14
CA ASP A 311 -26.37 -37.72 -14.05
C ASP A 311 -27.54 -37.77 -15.03
N ASN A 312 -27.33 -37.28 -16.26
CA ASN A 312 -28.04 -37.69 -17.48
C ASN A 312 -27.56 -36.81 -18.65
N ASP A 313 -26.51 -37.24 -19.36
CA ASP A 313 -26.68 -37.38 -20.81
C ASP A 313 -25.71 -38.43 -21.36
N ILE A 314 -26.29 -39.49 -21.94
CA ILE A 314 -25.62 -40.64 -22.56
C ILE A 314 -25.38 -40.35 -24.06
N ASN A 315 -25.67 -39.12 -24.52
CA ASN A 315 -25.47 -38.70 -25.89
C ASN A 315 -24.23 -37.82 -25.98
N GLY A 316 -23.13 -38.37 -26.52
CA GLY A 316 -21.83 -37.71 -26.65
C GLY A 316 -21.83 -36.47 -27.56
N ASN A 317 -22.46 -35.38 -27.10
CA ASN A 317 -22.31 -34.04 -27.66
C ASN A 317 -21.09 -33.38 -27.02
N GLU A 318 -20.28 -32.70 -27.84
CA GLU A 318 -19.11 -31.93 -27.40
C GLU A 318 -19.50 -30.94 -26.30
N TYR A 319 -18.93 -31.11 -25.10
CA TYR A 319 -19.14 -30.22 -23.96
C TYR A 319 -18.37 -28.91 -24.19
N HIS A 320 -19.02 -27.90 -24.77
CA HIS A 320 -18.54 -26.53 -24.63
C HIS A 320 -18.72 -26.10 -23.16
N LEU A 321 -17.63 -25.72 -22.48
CA LEU A 321 -17.67 -25.22 -21.11
C LEU A 321 -18.44 -23.89 -21.09
N GLN A 322 -19.72 -23.94 -20.68
CA GLN A 322 -20.53 -22.73 -20.55
C GLN A 322 -20.28 -22.09 -19.19
N TYR A 323 -19.42 -21.08 -19.15
CA TYR A 323 -19.20 -20.25 -17.97
C TYR A 323 -20.35 -19.27 -17.75
N LYS A 324 -20.63 -18.96 -16.48
CA LYS A 324 -21.36 -17.77 -16.00
C LYS A 324 -20.36 -16.79 -15.40
N TYR A 325 -20.80 -15.58 -15.09
CA TYR A 325 -19.96 -14.54 -14.52
C TYR A 325 -20.45 -14.12 -13.13
N ARG A 326 -19.53 -14.09 -12.17
CA ARG A 326 -19.76 -13.53 -10.84
C ARG A 326 -19.61 -12.01 -10.93
N ALA A 327 -20.71 -11.27 -11.00
CA ALA A 327 -20.74 -9.84 -10.65
C ALA A 327 -20.68 -9.69 -9.12
N ILE A 328 -20.69 -8.48 -8.56
CA ILE A 328 -20.58 -8.29 -7.09
C ILE A 328 -21.76 -8.91 -6.33
N PHE A 329 -22.98 -8.75 -6.85
CA PHE A 329 -24.20 -9.16 -6.15
C PHE A 329 -25.00 -10.25 -6.88
N ASP A 330 -24.64 -10.54 -8.13
CA ASP A 330 -25.38 -11.49 -8.98
C ASP A 330 -24.42 -12.48 -9.69
N VAL A 331 -24.99 -13.59 -10.16
CA VAL A 331 -24.39 -14.47 -11.17
C VAL A 331 -25.16 -14.26 -12.47
N ILE A 332 -24.46 -13.81 -13.51
CA ILE A 332 -25.04 -13.42 -14.80
C ILE A 332 -24.49 -14.28 -15.95
N ASP A 333 -25.10 -14.18 -17.13
CA ASP A 333 -24.49 -14.72 -18.35
C ASP A 333 -23.13 -14.08 -18.59
N THR A 334 -22.15 -14.87 -19.04
CA THR A 334 -20.80 -14.36 -19.25
C THR A 334 -20.81 -13.24 -20.29
N PRO A 335 -20.46 -12.00 -19.89
CA PRO A 335 -20.48 -10.87 -20.81
C PRO A 335 -19.22 -10.92 -21.66
N LEU A 336 -19.33 -11.57 -22.82
CA LEU A 336 -18.21 -11.89 -23.69
C LEU A 336 -17.48 -10.65 -24.23
N ASP A 337 -18.16 -9.51 -24.33
CA ASP A 337 -17.59 -8.25 -24.84
C ASP A 337 -17.04 -7.33 -23.74
N TRP A 338 -17.18 -7.72 -22.46
CA TRP A 338 -16.52 -7.03 -21.32
C TRP A 338 -15.03 -7.38 -21.27
N PRO A 339 -14.20 -6.53 -20.64
CA PRO A 339 -12.82 -6.90 -20.34
C PRO A 339 -12.76 -8.16 -19.44
N ALA A 340 -11.75 -8.99 -19.67
CA ALA A 340 -11.44 -10.10 -18.78
C ALA A 340 -10.80 -9.56 -17.49
N GLU A 341 -11.36 -9.94 -16.34
CA GLU A 341 -10.79 -9.63 -15.02
C GLU A 341 -9.90 -10.77 -14.54
N VAL A 342 -8.57 -10.53 -14.49
CA VAL A 342 -7.54 -11.53 -14.21
C VAL A 342 -6.37 -10.94 -13.42
N ASN A 343 -5.62 -11.78 -12.71
CA ASN A 343 -4.41 -11.36 -12.03
C ASN A 343 -3.21 -11.24 -13.02
N TYR A 344 -2.08 -10.74 -12.54
CA TYR A 344 -0.90 -10.50 -13.38
C TYR A 344 -0.34 -11.80 -13.97
N PHE A 345 -0.33 -12.90 -13.21
CA PHE A 345 0.19 -14.18 -13.70
C PHE A 345 -0.64 -14.74 -14.86
N GLU A 346 -1.97 -14.65 -14.76
CA GLU A 346 -2.91 -15.03 -15.81
C GLU A 346 -2.74 -14.14 -17.05
N ALA A 347 -2.59 -12.83 -16.86
CA ALA A 347 -2.33 -11.88 -17.96
C ALA A 347 -1.01 -12.18 -18.69
N LYS A 348 0.07 -12.47 -17.95
CA LYS A 348 1.37 -12.87 -18.52
C LYS A 348 1.29 -14.22 -19.24
N ALA A 349 0.56 -15.18 -18.69
CA ALA A 349 0.36 -16.48 -19.33
C ALA A 349 -0.41 -16.35 -20.64
N TYR A 350 -1.43 -15.48 -20.68
CA TYR A 350 -2.12 -15.15 -21.92
C TYR A 350 -1.16 -14.53 -22.96
N CYS A 351 -0.33 -13.55 -22.58
CA CYS A 351 0.68 -12.99 -23.48
C CYS A 351 1.64 -14.06 -24.01
N ALA A 352 2.17 -14.93 -23.16
CA ALA A 352 3.06 -16.01 -23.57
C ALA A 352 2.38 -17.01 -24.52
N TRP A 353 1.08 -17.28 -24.35
CA TRP A 353 0.29 -18.09 -25.27
C TRP A 353 0.12 -17.43 -26.64
N LYS A 354 -0.04 -16.11 -26.71
CA LYS A 354 -0.10 -15.39 -27.98
C LYS A 354 1.21 -15.48 -28.76
N GLY A 355 2.34 -15.54 -28.07
CA GLY A 355 3.66 -15.69 -28.66
C GLY A 355 4.77 -14.99 -27.87
N PRO A 356 6.05 -15.30 -28.14
CA PRO A 356 7.20 -14.80 -27.39
C PRO A 356 7.41 -13.28 -27.50
N GLU A 357 6.85 -12.63 -28.52
CA GLU A 357 6.93 -11.17 -28.71
C GLU A 357 5.85 -10.38 -27.97
N TYR A 358 4.86 -11.06 -27.38
CA TYR A 358 3.74 -10.43 -26.70
C TYR A 358 4.01 -10.25 -25.20
N ARG A 359 3.60 -9.10 -24.69
CA ARG A 359 3.79 -8.68 -23.30
C ARG A 359 2.68 -7.75 -22.85
N LEU A 360 2.75 -7.29 -21.60
CA LEU A 360 1.89 -6.22 -21.09
C LEU A 360 2.45 -4.85 -21.49
N LEU A 361 1.64 -3.81 -21.34
CA LEU A 361 2.08 -2.41 -21.47
C LEU A 361 3.14 -2.07 -20.42
N THR A 362 4.03 -1.14 -20.72
CA THR A 362 4.73 -0.40 -19.67
C THR A 362 3.89 0.80 -19.21
N GLU A 363 4.20 1.37 -18.05
CA GLU A 363 3.60 2.61 -17.55
C GLU A 363 3.72 3.74 -18.59
N ALA A 364 4.90 3.90 -19.20
CA ALA A 364 5.13 4.91 -20.22
C ALA A 364 4.32 4.66 -21.52
N GLU A 365 4.16 3.40 -21.92
CA GLU A 365 3.31 3.04 -23.08
C GLU A 365 1.82 3.26 -22.79
N HIS A 366 1.38 3.00 -21.56
CA HIS A 366 0.02 3.35 -21.13
C HIS A 366 -0.21 4.86 -21.26
N HIS A 367 0.74 5.70 -20.86
CA HIS A 367 0.65 7.15 -21.09
C HIS A 367 0.58 7.50 -22.59
N ALA A 368 1.30 6.78 -23.46
CA ALA A 368 1.28 7.02 -24.90
C ALA A 368 -0.10 6.71 -25.53
N ILE A 369 -0.78 5.62 -25.11
CA ILE A 369 -2.09 5.25 -25.67
C ILE A 369 -3.24 6.16 -25.21
N ARG A 370 -3.06 6.93 -24.13
CA ARG A 370 -4.03 7.96 -23.72
C ARG A 370 -4.20 9.06 -24.77
N GLY A 371 -3.19 9.25 -25.64
CA GLY A 371 -3.14 10.33 -26.63
C GLY A 371 -2.83 11.70 -26.00
N PRO A 372 -2.82 12.78 -26.80
CA PRO A 372 -2.57 14.14 -26.30
C PRO A 372 -3.50 14.48 -25.15
N GLN A 373 -2.92 14.78 -23.99
CA GLN A 373 -3.69 15.17 -22.82
C GLN A 373 -3.76 16.69 -22.70
N LYS A 374 -4.82 17.20 -22.05
CA LYS A 374 -4.90 18.63 -21.71
C LYS A 374 -3.68 19.06 -20.86
N PRO A 375 -3.11 20.25 -21.09
CA PRO A 375 -1.97 20.74 -20.32
C PRO A 375 -2.27 20.89 -18.84
N VAL A 376 -1.31 20.55 -17.97
CA VAL A 376 -1.46 20.65 -16.50
C VAL A 376 -1.71 22.08 -16.02
N CYS A 377 -1.31 23.10 -16.79
CA CYS A 377 -1.57 24.51 -16.49
C CYS A 377 -3.07 24.89 -16.54
N MET A 378 -3.93 24.01 -17.06
CA MET A 378 -5.39 24.17 -16.97
C MET A 378 -5.96 23.72 -15.60
N GLY A 379 -5.11 23.31 -14.65
CA GLY A 379 -5.53 22.83 -13.34
C GLY A 379 -6.38 21.56 -13.43
N THR A 380 -7.34 21.41 -12.52
CA THR A 380 -8.25 20.25 -12.45
C THR A 380 -8.98 19.97 -13.76
N ALA A 381 -9.29 20.99 -14.59
CA ALA A 381 -9.94 20.80 -15.89
C ALA A 381 -9.11 19.98 -16.90
N SER A 382 -7.83 19.74 -16.61
CA SER A 382 -6.94 18.87 -17.40
C SER A 382 -7.03 17.38 -17.06
N ASP A 383 -7.71 17.04 -15.97
CA ASP A 383 -7.88 15.67 -15.49
C ASP A 383 -9.24 15.11 -15.97
N PRO A 384 -9.29 13.88 -16.51
CA PRO A 384 -10.54 13.17 -16.76
C PRO A 384 -11.52 13.17 -15.57
N LEU A 385 -11.00 13.05 -14.34
CA LEU A 385 -11.80 13.01 -13.11
C LEU A 385 -12.74 14.21 -12.96
N TYR A 386 -12.28 15.41 -13.33
CA TYR A 386 -13.04 16.66 -13.15
C TYR A 386 -13.78 17.12 -14.42
N GLN A 387 -13.85 16.26 -15.44
CA GLN A 387 -14.53 16.58 -16.69
C GLN A 387 -15.94 15.96 -16.70
N ILE A 388 -16.96 16.82 -16.55
CA ILE A 388 -18.40 16.42 -16.52
C ILE A 388 -18.79 15.50 -17.70
N ASP A 389 -18.21 15.73 -18.87
CA ASP A 389 -18.53 14.99 -20.09
C ASP A 389 -17.54 13.89 -20.46
N PHE A 390 -16.60 13.54 -19.58
CA PHE A 390 -15.63 12.49 -19.89
C PHE A 390 -16.33 11.15 -20.13
N LYS A 391 -16.09 10.56 -21.30
CA LYS A 391 -16.79 9.36 -21.75
C LYS A 391 -15.94 8.13 -21.44
N ALA A 392 -15.95 7.71 -20.17
CA ALA A 392 -15.35 6.45 -19.70
C ALA A 392 -16.24 5.82 -18.62
N ASN A 393 -15.99 4.54 -18.31
CA ASN A 393 -16.63 3.84 -17.20
C ASN A 393 -15.76 3.96 -15.92
N ILE A 394 -15.87 5.08 -15.24
CA ILE A 394 -15.21 5.41 -13.97
C ILE A 394 -16.27 6.05 -13.05
N ASN A 395 -15.92 6.31 -11.79
CA ASN A 395 -16.80 6.99 -10.82
C ASN A 395 -18.18 6.33 -10.69
N MET A 396 -18.22 4.98 -10.67
CA MET A 396 -19.47 4.23 -10.51
C MET A 396 -20.53 4.55 -11.57
N LYS A 397 -20.12 5.00 -12.77
CA LYS A 397 -21.05 5.26 -13.88
C LYS A 397 -21.91 4.04 -14.20
N TYR A 398 -21.28 2.87 -14.18
CA TYR A 398 -21.94 1.59 -14.02
C TYR A 398 -21.27 0.86 -12.86
N ALA A 399 -22.05 0.08 -12.13
CA ALA A 399 -21.59 -0.68 -10.98
C ALA A 399 -21.04 -2.07 -11.39
N SER A 400 -20.41 -2.10 -12.58
CA SER A 400 -19.70 -3.20 -13.23
C SER A 400 -18.91 -2.65 -14.44
N SER A 401 -18.08 -3.48 -15.06
CA SER A 401 -17.57 -3.19 -16.41
C SER A 401 -18.70 -3.10 -17.44
N THR A 402 -18.35 -2.59 -18.61
CA THR A 402 -19.21 -2.49 -19.81
C THR A 402 -18.47 -3.09 -21.01
N PRO A 403 -19.12 -3.21 -22.20
CA PRO A 403 -18.44 -3.70 -23.39
C PRO A 403 -17.31 -2.76 -23.79
N VAL A 404 -16.17 -3.32 -24.20
CA VAL A 404 -14.92 -2.57 -24.45
C VAL A 404 -14.99 -1.54 -25.58
N ASN A 405 -16.06 -1.55 -26.38
CA ASN A 405 -16.32 -0.59 -27.45
C ASN A 405 -17.45 0.40 -27.14
N MET A 406 -17.98 0.40 -25.91
CA MET A 406 -19.10 1.26 -25.51
C MET A 406 -18.73 2.75 -25.49
N PHE A 407 -17.54 3.06 -25.00
CA PHE A 407 -17.03 4.42 -24.91
C PHE A 407 -16.14 4.76 -26.11
N PRO A 408 -16.04 6.04 -26.52
CA PRO A 408 -15.20 6.44 -27.64
C PRO A 408 -13.73 6.14 -27.36
N ALA A 409 -12.98 5.89 -28.44
CA ALA A 409 -11.53 5.76 -28.37
C ALA A 409 -10.85 7.09 -28.02
N SER A 410 -9.63 7.01 -27.47
CA SER A 410 -8.69 8.13 -27.44
C SER A 410 -8.35 8.60 -28.86
N GLU A 411 -7.71 9.77 -28.98
CA GLU A 411 -7.25 10.28 -30.28
C GLU A 411 -6.25 9.35 -30.99
N THR A 412 -5.59 8.47 -30.24
CA THR A 412 -4.68 7.43 -30.76
C THR A 412 -5.40 6.12 -31.12
N GLY A 413 -6.73 6.05 -30.95
CA GLY A 413 -7.58 4.95 -31.40
C GLY A 413 -7.84 3.84 -30.37
N PHE A 414 -7.37 3.99 -29.13
CA PHE A 414 -7.53 2.99 -28.07
C PHE A 414 -8.77 3.27 -27.22
N HIS A 415 -9.58 2.25 -26.99
CA HIS A 415 -10.71 2.33 -26.06
C HIS A 415 -10.27 1.93 -24.65
N ASP A 416 -10.97 2.42 -23.62
CA ASP A 416 -10.72 2.08 -22.21
C ASP A 416 -9.25 2.26 -21.82
N ALA A 417 -8.67 3.41 -22.21
CA ALA A 417 -7.42 3.89 -21.58
C ALA A 417 -7.67 4.43 -20.16
N PHE A 418 -8.94 4.66 -19.84
CA PHE A 418 -9.46 4.99 -18.52
C PHE A 418 -10.74 4.20 -18.28
N GLY A 419 -10.88 3.66 -17.06
CA GLY A 419 -12.08 2.97 -16.62
C GLY A 419 -12.23 1.55 -17.14
N ASN A 420 -13.42 1.00 -16.85
CA ASN A 420 -13.76 -0.41 -16.99
C ASN A 420 -12.96 -1.32 -16.06
N VAL A 421 -11.65 -1.42 -16.21
CA VAL A 421 -10.77 -2.18 -15.31
C VAL A 421 -9.41 -1.49 -15.26
N TRP A 422 -8.73 -1.60 -14.12
CA TRP A 422 -7.31 -1.26 -14.05
C TRP A 422 -6.53 -2.09 -15.06
N CYS A 423 -5.51 -1.51 -15.68
CA CYS A 423 -4.63 -2.23 -16.60
C CYS A 423 -3.32 -2.59 -15.91
N TRP A 424 -2.99 -3.89 -15.87
CA TRP A 424 -1.65 -4.36 -15.49
C TRP A 424 -0.57 -3.79 -16.42
N THR A 425 0.57 -3.45 -15.84
CA THR A 425 1.79 -3.05 -16.56
C THR A 425 2.99 -3.93 -16.21
N GLU A 426 4.05 -3.87 -17.01
CA GLU A 426 5.33 -4.55 -16.75
C GLU A 426 6.17 -3.86 -15.65
N ASP A 427 5.86 -2.62 -15.30
CA ASP A 427 6.66 -1.82 -14.37
C ASP A 427 6.45 -2.28 -12.94
N GLN A 428 7.56 -2.43 -12.21
CA GLN A 428 7.53 -2.64 -10.77
C GLN A 428 7.36 -1.28 -10.08
N PHE A 429 6.50 -1.24 -9.06
CA PHE A 429 6.16 -0.01 -8.38
C PHE A 429 7.34 0.56 -7.60
N ASN A 430 7.58 1.84 -7.82
CA ASN A 430 8.66 2.60 -7.21
C ASN A 430 8.32 4.11 -7.29
N GLY A 431 8.96 4.91 -6.46
CA GLY A 431 8.82 6.37 -6.51
C GLY A 431 9.35 6.95 -7.84
N LEU A 432 8.72 8.04 -8.30
CA LEU A 432 9.26 8.82 -9.41
C LEU A 432 10.52 9.57 -8.96
N PRO A 433 11.41 9.99 -9.89
CA PRO A 433 12.48 10.92 -9.56
C PRO A 433 11.92 12.18 -8.88
N GLY A 434 12.38 12.49 -7.66
CA GLY A 434 11.84 13.56 -6.83
C GLY A 434 10.73 13.15 -5.85
N PHE A 435 10.45 11.84 -5.74
CA PHE A 435 9.55 11.27 -4.73
C PHE A 435 9.99 11.66 -3.31
N GLU A 436 9.02 12.09 -2.51
CA GLU A 436 9.14 12.33 -1.08
C GLU A 436 7.91 11.77 -0.38
N THR A 437 8.14 11.05 0.71
CA THR A 437 7.10 10.47 1.53
C THR A 437 6.33 11.55 2.28
N HIS A 438 5.01 11.40 2.38
CA HIS A 438 4.18 12.33 3.15
C HIS A 438 4.15 11.94 4.64
N TYR A 439 4.52 12.85 5.55
CA TYR A 439 4.69 12.52 6.97
C TYR A 439 3.42 12.05 7.70
N LEU A 440 2.24 12.48 7.24
CA LEU A 440 0.98 11.98 7.80
C LEU A 440 0.73 10.49 7.50
N TYR A 441 1.37 9.91 6.48
CA TYR A 441 1.16 8.52 6.09
C TYR A 441 2.43 7.94 5.43
N ASP A 442 3.47 7.76 6.24
CA ASP A 442 4.81 7.43 5.76
C ASP A 442 5.01 5.99 5.26
N ASP A 443 4.06 5.12 5.60
CA ASP A 443 3.98 3.73 5.22
C ASP A 443 2.93 3.43 4.14
N PHE A 444 2.32 4.44 3.49
CA PHE A 444 1.35 4.21 2.41
C PHE A 444 1.98 3.56 1.16
N SER A 445 2.97 4.25 0.55
CA SER A 445 3.60 3.76 -0.70
C SER A 445 4.91 3.01 -0.45
N THR A 446 5.75 3.49 0.46
CA THR A 446 7.15 3.04 0.55
C THR A 446 7.35 1.55 0.83
N PRO A 447 6.49 0.84 1.60
CA PRO A 447 6.63 -0.61 1.80
C PRO A 447 6.50 -1.41 0.50
N THR A 448 5.75 -0.90 -0.48
CA THR A 448 5.48 -1.58 -1.75
C THR A 448 6.55 -1.33 -2.82
N PHE A 449 7.58 -0.54 -2.53
CA PHE A 449 8.77 -0.35 -3.38
C PHE A 449 9.78 -1.49 -3.24
N ASP A 450 9.27 -2.71 -3.09
CA ASP A 450 10.00 -3.95 -2.84
C ASP A 450 10.29 -4.74 -4.13
N GLY A 451 9.76 -4.24 -5.25
CA GLY A 451 9.83 -4.88 -6.55
C GLY A 451 8.95 -6.12 -6.69
N LYS A 452 8.02 -6.37 -5.77
CA LYS A 452 7.01 -7.41 -5.88
C LYS A 452 5.64 -6.86 -6.24
N HIS A 453 5.47 -5.54 -6.21
CA HIS A 453 4.28 -4.84 -6.64
C HIS A 453 4.44 -4.33 -8.07
N PHE A 454 3.40 -4.48 -8.88
CA PHE A 454 3.38 -4.02 -10.26
C PHE A 454 2.40 -2.88 -10.42
N VAL A 455 2.80 -1.86 -11.20
CA VAL A 455 2.00 -0.67 -11.45
C VAL A 455 0.73 -1.04 -12.23
N ILE A 456 -0.39 -0.51 -11.78
CA ILE A 456 -1.70 -0.59 -12.43
C ILE A 456 -2.19 0.82 -12.74
N LEU A 457 -2.78 1.02 -13.92
CA LEU A 457 -3.15 2.34 -14.41
C LEU A 457 -4.56 2.38 -15.01
N GLY A 458 -5.16 3.57 -15.01
CA GLY A 458 -6.39 3.88 -15.75
C GLY A 458 -7.68 3.87 -14.94
N GLY A 459 -7.67 3.33 -13.72
CA GLY A 459 -8.89 3.17 -12.91
C GLY A 459 -9.80 2.05 -13.44
N SER A 460 -10.61 1.48 -12.55
CA SER A 460 -11.72 0.58 -12.88
C SER A 460 -13.06 1.34 -12.93
N TRP A 461 -14.13 0.60 -13.17
CA TRP A 461 -15.50 1.12 -13.03
C TRP A 461 -15.83 1.57 -11.59
N ALA A 462 -15.16 0.99 -10.59
CA ALA A 462 -15.34 1.29 -9.17
C ALA A 462 -14.46 2.45 -8.68
N SER A 463 -13.39 2.78 -9.42
CA SER A 463 -12.45 3.85 -9.05
C SER A 463 -13.16 5.19 -8.98
N THR A 464 -13.05 5.83 -7.82
CA THR A 464 -13.63 7.15 -7.55
C THR A 464 -12.58 8.06 -6.91
N GLY A 465 -12.79 9.38 -7.01
CA GLY A 465 -11.80 10.33 -6.47
C GLY A 465 -10.46 10.18 -7.17
N ASP A 466 -9.36 10.23 -6.42
CA ASP A 466 -8.00 10.14 -6.94
C ASP A 466 -7.74 8.86 -7.75
N GLU A 467 -8.36 7.72 -7.43
CA GLU A 467 -8.20 6.48 -8.22
C GLU A 467 -8.60 6.63 -9.69
N ALA A 468 -9.49 7.57 -10.00
CA ALA A 468 -9.93 7.90 -11.37
C ALA A 468 -9.14 9.04 -12.03
N SER A 469 -8.13 9.59 -11.33
CA SER A 469 -7.22 10.62 -11.81
C SER A 469 -6.32 10.12 -12.95
N ARG A 470 -5.94 11.03 -13.85
CA ARG A 470 -4.86 10.73 -14.82
C ARG A 470 -3.48 10.56 -14.19
N PHE A 471 -3.30 11.05 -12.97
CA PHE A 471 -2.05 10.95 -12.22
C PHE A 471 -1.99 9.70 -11.35
N ALA A 472 -3.12 9.02 -11.13
CA ALA A 472 -3.22 7.83 -10.30
C ALA A 472 -2.17 6.77 -10.66
N ARG A 473 -1.38 6.38 -9.66
CA ARG A 473 -0.41 5.27 -9.73
C ARG A 473 -0.65 4.35 -8.54
N TYR A 474 -1.28 3.23 -8.80
CA TYR A 474 -1.52 2.20 -7.80
C TYR A 474 -0.72 0.96 -8.15
N ALA A 475 -0.55 0.06 -7.20
CA ALA A 475 0.16 -1.18 -7.43
C ALA A 475 -0.37 -2.31 -6.55
N PHE A 476 -0.28 -3.53 -7.07
CA PHE A 476 -0.67 -4.73 -6.34
C PHE A 476 0.32 -5.86 -6.58
N ARG A 477 0.33 -6.81 -5.64
CA ARG A 477 0.98 -8.11 -5.85
C ARG A 477 0.36 -8.84 -7.05
N PRO A 478 1.15 -9.62 -7.79
CA PRO A 478 0.72 -10.32 -9.00
C PRO A 478 -0.50 -11.24 -8.87
N HIS A 479 -0.82 -11.72 -7.66
CA HIS A 479 -1.89 -12.69 -7.41
C HIS A 479 -3.25 -12.07 -7.04
N PHE A 480 -3.36 -10.75 -6.92
CA PHE A 480 -4.62 -10.07 -6.59
C PHE A 480 -5.49 -9.74 -7.82
N PHE A 481 -6.78 -9.48 -7.56
CA PHE A 481 -7.83 -9.32 -8.57
C PHE A 481 -8.57 -7.97 -8.49
N GLN A 482 -7.89 -6.88 -8.10
CA GLN A 482 -8.45 -5.54 -7.85
C GLN A 482 -9.13 -4.88 -9.08
N HIS A 483 -10.23 -5.45 -9.58
CA HIS A 483 -10.86 -5.06 -10.85
C HIS A 483 -9.86 -4.85 -11.99
N LEU A 484 -8.99 -5.84 -12.16
CA LEU A 484 -7.82 -5.78 -13.01
C LEU A 484 -8.02 -6.56 -14.30
N GLY A 485 -7.74 -5.93 -15.43
CA GLY A 485 -7.57 -6.56 -16.72
C GLY A 485 -6.23 -6.16 -17.33
N PHE A 486 -6.12 -6.30 -18.65
CA PHE A 486 -4.87 -6.01 -19.34
C PHE A 486 -5.05 -5.72 -20.83
N ARG A 487 -4.01 -5.12 -21.41
CA ARG A 487 -3.84 -4.91 -22.84
C ARG A 487 -2.60 -5.64 -23.31
N VAL A 488 -2.70 -6.24 -24.49
CA VAL A 488 -1.57 -6.94 -25.10
C VAL A 488 -0.76 -5.97 -25.95
N VAL A 489 0.56 -6.07 -25.82
CA VAL A 489 1.54 -5.24 -26.53
C VAL A 489 2.55 -6.12 -27.26
N ARG A 490 3.01 -5.63 -28.40
CA ARG A 490 4.14 -6.16 -29.15
C ARG A 490 5.11 -5.03 -29.46
N SER A 491 6.39 -5.22 -29.15
CA SER A 491 7.43 -4.27 -29.58
C SER A 491 7.58 -4.33 -31.10
N VAL A 492 7.54 -3.18 -31.78
CA VAL A 492 7.80 -3.09 -33.21
C VAL A 492 9.27 -2.70 -33.34
N ASN A 493 10.09 -3.63 -33.84
CA ASN A 493 11.57 -3.61 -33.82
C ASN A 493 12.18 -4.17 -32.52
N SER A 494 13.43 -4.64 -32.59
CA SER A 494 14.20 -5.17 -31.44
C SER A 494 14.60 -4.10 -30.41
N THR A 495 13.82 -3.02 -30.30
CA THR A 495 14.06 -1.94 -29.33
C THR A 495 13.47 -2.34 -27.97
N PRO A 496 14.26 -2.27 -26.90
CA PRO A 496 13.77 -2.57 -25.55
C PRO A 496 12.60 -1.65 -25.15
N PRO A 497 11.55 -2.18 -24.49
CA PRO A 497 10.46 -1.36 -23.96
C PRO A 497 10.92 -0.44 -22.81
N PRO A 498 10.27 0.73 -22.63
CA PRO A 498 10.60 1.67 -21.56
C PRO A 498 9.95 1.22 -20.25
N VAL A 499 10.56 0.23 -19.60
CA VAL A 499 10.10 -0.35 -18.32
C VAL A 499 10.99 0.11 -17.16
N ARG A 500 10.46 0.10 -15.94
CA ARG A 500 11.21 0.32 -14.70
C ARG A 500 11.07 -0.88 -13.77
N LEU A 501 12.18 -1.54 -13.48
CA LEU A 501 12.26 -2.67 -12.56
C LEU A 501 13.05 -2.28 -11.31
N VAL A 502 12.71 -2.81 -10.15
CA VAL A 502 13.41 -2.55 -8.89
C VAL A 502 14.66 -3.45 -8.81
N SER A 503 15.80 -2.86 -8.48
CA SER A 503 17.08 -3.56 -8.32
C SER A 503 17.42 -3.90 -6.86
N THR A 504 16.84 -3.17 -5.92
CA THR A 504 17.11 -3.35 -4.49
C THR A 504 16.54 -4.66 -4.00
N SER A 505 17.38 -5.46 -3.34
CA SER A 505 16.95 -6.68 -2.66
C SER A 505 16.34 -6.35 -1.30
N VAL A 506 15.20 -6.95 -0.96
CA VAL A 506 14.54 -6.76 0.33
C VAL A 506 14.82 -7.98 1.23
N TYR A 507 15.17 -7.71 2.48
CA TYR A 507 15.35 -8.75 3.50
C TYR A 507 14.10 -8.90 4.34
N ILE A 508 13.63 -10.13 4.46
CA ILE A 508 12.46 -10.49 5.26
C ILE A 508 12.96 -11.28 6.48
N PRO A 509 12.70 -10.82 7.72
CA PRO A 509 13.09 -11.56 8.92
C PRO A 509 12.60 -13.01 8.91
N GLY A 510 13.49 -13.94 9.26
CA GLY A 510 13.16 -15.37 9.30
C GLY A 510 13.12 -16.07 7.93
N VAL A 511 13.01 -15.33 6.83
CA VAL A 511 13.00 -15.87 5.46
C VAL A 511 14.33 -15.60 4.74
N GLY A 512 14.85 -14.38 4.83
CA GLY A 512 16.05 -13.94 4.12
C GLY A 512 15.73 -13.04 2.93
N VAL A 513 16.62 -13.04 1.93
CA VAL A 513 16.40 -12.29 0.69
C VAL A 513 15.74 -13.20 -0.33
N GLU A 514 14.57 -12.80 -0.80
CA GLU A 514 13.90 -13.48 -1.91
C GLU A 514 14.33 -12.90 -3.27
N GLY A 515 14.44 -13.76 -4.27
CA GLY A 515 14.74 -13.33 -5.63
C GLY A 515 13.59 -12.50 -6.23
N ASN A 516 13.95 -11.44 -6.96
CA ASN A 516 13.02 -10.61 -7.70
C ASN A 516 13.40 -10.55 -9.19
N ARG A 517 13.18 -11.67 -9.90
CA ARG A 517 13.47 -11.79 -11.34
C ARG A 517 12.17 -11.87 -12.13
N VAL A 518 11.99 -10.92 -13.02
CA VAL A 518 10.90 -10.87 -14.00
C VAL A 518 11.54 -10.90 -15.38
N GLN A 519 11.03 -11.76 -16.26
CA GLN A 519 11.47 -11.80 -17.64
C GLN A 519 10.48 -11.03 -18.51
N ILE A 520 10.99 -10.04 -19.24
CA ILE A 520 10.21 -9.23 -20.18
C ILE A 520 10.81 -9.41 -21.58
N PRO A 521 9.98 -9.69 -22.60
CA PRO A 521 10.46 -9.77 -23.98
C PRO A 521 11.24 -8.52 -24.40
N GLY A 522 12.48 -8.72 -24.87
CA GLY A 522 13.35 -7.64 -25.35
C GLY A 522 14.12 -6.89 -24.26
N ILE A 523 14.11 -7.35 -23.01
CA ILE A 523 14.91 -6.79 -21.90
C ILE A 523 15.94 -7.83 -21.44
N GLU A 524 17.22 -7.49 -21.47
CA GLU A 524 18.29 -8.31 -20.90
C GLU A 524 18.37 -8.16 -19.38
N ASP A 525 18.89 -9.18 -18.67
CA ASP A 525 18.99 -9.12 -17.21
C ASP A 525 20.02 -8.06 -16.78
N GLY A 526 19.56 -7.07 -16.02
CA GLY A 526 20.36 -5.93 -15.57
C GLY A 526 20.02 -4.62 -16.29
N GLU A 527 19.36 -4.67 -17.45
CA GLU A 527 18.80 -3.48 -18.09
C GLU A 527 17.53 -3.00 -17.37
N ALA A 528 17.23 -1.70 -17.47
CA ALA A 528 16.00 -1.10 -16.95
C ALA A 528 15.75 -1.28 -15.43
N ARG A 529 16.81 -1.56 -14.66
CA ARG A 529 16.76 -1.76 -13.21
C ARG A 529 17.20 -0.51 -12.45
N TYR A 530 16.39 -0.09 -11.48
CA TYR A 530 16.58 1.12 -10.67
C TYR A 530 16.52 0.78 -9.18
N PRO A 531 17.33 1.43 -8.33
CA PRO A 531 17.22 1.24 -6.89
C PRO A 531 15.83 1.65 -6.39
N SER A 532 15.34 0.98 -5.35
CA SER A 532 14.14 1.39 -4.62
C SER A 532 14.32 2.82 -4.09
N THR A 533 13.26 3.62 -4.17
CA THR A 533 13.22 4.95 -3.54
C THR A 533 12.92 4.86 -2.04
N ASN A 534 12.56 3.67 -1.54
CA ASN A 534 12.51 3.42 -0.10
C ASN A 534 13.94 3.28 0.44
N LYS A 535 14.45 4.34 1.07
CA LYS A 535 15.81 4.35 1.66
C LYS A 535 15.99 3.30 2.74
N GLN A 536 14.91 2.85 3.40
CA GLN A 536 14.99 1.79 4.40
C GLN A 536 15.49 0.48 3.77
N TYR A 537 14.97 0.11 2.59
CA TYR A 537 15.45 -1.07 1.85
C TYR A 537 16.87 -0.89 1.33
N VAL A 538 17.21 0.29 0.82
CA VAL A 538 18.57 0.58 0.31
C VAL A 538 19.62 0.45 1.41
N ASN A 539 19.27 0.83 2.64
CA ASN A 539 20.17 0.79 3.78
C ASN A 539 20.22 -0.60 4.47
N ASP A 540 19.27 -1.49 4.21
CA ASP A 540 19.16 -2.80 4.91
C ASP A 540 20.11 -3.89 4.35
N THR A 541 21.41 -3.57 4.28
CA THR A 541 22.47 -4.41 3.70
C THR A 541 23.23 -5.23 4.75
N ASN A 542 23.94 -6.27 4.29
CA ASN A 542 24.83 -7.03 5.19
C ASN A 542 26.01 -6.17 5.64
N GLU A 543 26.53 -5.33 4.75
CA GLU A 543 27.60 -4.38 5.04
C GLU A 543 27.19 -3.44 6.18
N PHE A 544 25.98 -2.89 6.10
CA PHE A 544 25.44 -2.02 7.15
C PHE A 544 25.26 -2.75 8.49
N LEU A 545 24.78 -4.00 8.48
CA LEU A 545 24.74 -4.84 9.68
C LEU A 545 26.13 -5.02 10.32
N GLN A 546 27.16 -5.31 9.51
CA GLN A 546 28.51 -5.52 10.04
C GLN A 546 29.09 -4.22 10.63
N GLU A 547 28.84 -3.08 9.97
CA GLU A 547 29.22 -1.76 10.49
C GLU A 547 28.55 -1.47 11.83
N GLU A 548 27.24 -1.71 11.95
CA GLU A 548 26.50 -1.46 13.20
C GLU A 548 26.92 -2.42 14.33
N LEU A 549 27.21 -3.69 14.03
CA LEU A 549 27.79 -4.62 15.02
C LEU A 549 29.14 -4.14 15.53
N ALA A 550 30.04 -3.75 14.63
CA ALA A 550 31.37 -3.25 15.00
C ALA A 550 31.28 -1.94 15.79
N LYS A 551 30.38 -1.04 15.40
CA LYS A 551 30.15 0.23 16.09
C LYS A 551 29.59 0.03 17.51
N GLN A 552 28.65 -0.89 17.70
CA GLN A 552 27.96 -1.05 18.99
C GLN A 552 28.62 -2.05 19.93
N TYR A 553 29.41 -3.00 19.43
CA TYR A 553 30.02 -4.04 20.24
C TYR A 553 31.54 -4.16 20.05
N GLY A 554 32.16 -3.33 19.21
CA GLY A 554 33.62 -3.28 19.06
C GLY A 554 34.34 -2.57 20.20
N ASP A 555 33.62 -1.79 21.02
CA ASP A 555 34.10 -1.21 22.29
C ASP A 555 33.18 -1.65 23.45
N GLU A 556 33.80 -2.09 24.55
CA GLU A 556 33.12 -2.51 25.77
C GLU A 556 32.82 -1.34 26.72
N SER A 557 33.32 -0.13 26.42
CA SER A 557 32.99 1.07 27.20
C SER A 557 31.47 1.35 27.19
N ILE A 558 30.99 2.01 28.25
CA ILE A 558 29.58 2.41 28.34
C ILE A 558 29.31 3.47 27.27
N ASP A 559 28.20 3.31 26.55
CA ASP A 559 27.76 4.27 25.54
C ASP A 559 27.47 5.65 26.17
N PRO A 560 28.22 6.71 25.83
CA PRO A 560 28.06 8.04 26.42
C PRO A 560 26.65 8.61 26.27
N PHE A 561 25.92 8.21 25.22
CA PHE A 561 24.54 8.64 25.03
C PHE A 561 23.59 7.94 26.01
N THR A 562 23.77 6.65 26.28
CA THR A 562 22.97 5.93 27.27
C THR A 562 23.20 6.51 28.67
N ASP A 563 24.46 6.77 29.03
CA ASP A 563 24.79 7.44 30.30
C ASP A 563 24.10 8.79 30.43
N LEU A 564 24.09 9.58 29.35
CA LEU A 564 23.37 10.85 29.32
C LEU A 564 21.87 10.66 29.53
N CYS A 565 21.25 9.68 28.88
CA CYS A 565 19.82 9.39 29.06
C CYS A 565 19.52 9.09 30.53
N LEU A 566 20.32 8.22 31.16
CA LEU A 566 20.16 7.83 32.57
C LEU A 566 20.43 8.99 33.54
N GLU A 567 21.39 9.87 33.23
CA GLU A 567 21.65 11.10 33.97
C GLU A 567 20.38 11.96 34.05
N TYR A 568 19.72 12.22 32.91
CA TYR A 568 18.52 13.06 32.89
C TYR A 568 17.27 12.37 33.42
N VAL A 569 17.14 11.05 33.24
CA VAL A 569 16.10 10.26 33.93
C VAL A 569 16.19 10.47 35.45
N SER A 570 17.41 10.43 36.00
CA SER A 570 17.62 10.71 37.43
C SER A 570 17.40 12.18 37.80
N GLN A 571 17.91 13.14 37.01
CA GLN A 571 17.79 14.57 37.31
C GLN A 571 16.34 15.06 37.25
N CYS A 572 15.56 14.54 36.30
CA CYS A 572 14.16 14.89 36.11
C CYS A 572 13.22 14.06 37.01
N ASN A 573 13.76 13.11 37.78
CA ASN A 573 13.01 12.18 38.61
C ASN A 573 11.93 11.44 37.80
N CYS A 574 12.27 11.03 36.57
CA CYS A 574 11.39 10.26 35.71
C CYS A 574 11.19 8.86 36.30
N ALA A 575 10.00 8.29 36.09
CA ALA A 575 9.77 6.89 36.38
C ALA A 575 10.66 5.99 35.51
N THR A 576 10.94 4.78 35.98
CA THR A 576 11.78 3.80 35.28
C THR A 576 11.03 2.49 35.04
N GLY A 577 9.71 2.55 34.88
CA GLY A 577 8.91 1.36 34.56
C GLY A 577 9.16 0.91 33.12
N SER A 578 9.26 1.85 32.19
CA SER A 578 9.31 1.55 30.75
C SER A 578 10.20 2.48 29.95
N ALA A 579 11.01 1.92 29.05
CA ALA A 579 11.78 2.67 28.06
C ALA A 579 11.51 2.20 26.63
N LEU A 580 11.51 3.15 25.70
CA LEU A 580 11.42 2.90 24.27
C LEU A 580 12.71 3.33 23.59
N ASN A 581 13.40 2.40 22.95
CA ASN A 581 14.60 2.65 22.17
C ASN A 581 14.25 2.62 20.68
N LEU A 582 14.02 3.81 20.11
CA LEU A 582 13.74 4.00 18.69
C LEU A 582 15.03 3.94 17.87
N LEU A 583 14.96 3.24 16.74
CA LEU A 583 16.08 2.92 15.88
C LEU A 583 17.20 2.18 16.64
N CYS A 584 16.80 1.16 17.41
CA CYS A 584 17.67 0.41 18.32
C CYS A 584 18.83 -0.32 17.62
N SER A 585 18.80 -0.43 16.28
CA SER A 585 19.81 -1.13 15.50
C SER A 585 20.01 -2.56 16.04
N VAL A 586 21.24 -2.99 16.32
CA VAL A 586 21.55 -4.33 16.87
C VAL A 586 21.30 -4.47 18.39
N GLY A 587 20.63 -3.49 18.99
CA GLY A 587 20.01 -3.62 20.31
C GLY A 587 20.90 -3.33 21.52
N ARG A 588 22.15 -2.86 21.33
CA ARG A 588 23.09 -2.60 22.44
C ARG A 588 22.50 -1.68 23.50
N GLN A 589 21.97 -0.52 23.10
CA GLN A 589 21.37 0.44 24.03
C GLN A 589 20.13 -0.13 24.73
N ALA A 590 19.26 -0.86 24.02
CA ALA A 590 18.11 -1.51 24.64
C ALA A 590 18.54 -2.48 25.77
N PHE A 591 19.63 -3.24 25.56
CA PHE A 591 20.20 -4.07 26.63
C PHE A 591 20.79 -3.26 27.78
N GLU A 592 21.41 -2.10 27.53
CA GLU A 592 21.89 -1.22 28.60
C GLU A 592 20.74 -0.63 29.43
N LEU A 593 19.69 -0.15 28.77
CA LEU A 593 18.49 0.38 29.42
C LEU A 593 17.80 -0.69 30.28
N SER A 594 17.86 -1.98 29.90
CA SER A 594 17.25 -3.08 30.67
C SER A 594 17.79 -3.26 32.09
N LYS A 595 18.97 -2.66 32.38
CA LYS A 595 19.57 -2.63 33.72
C LYS A 595 18.82 -1.69 34.67
N HIS A 596 18.14 -0.69 34.12
CA HIS A 596 17.52 0.42 34.85
C HIS A 596 16.00 0.45 34.73
N PHE A 597 15.46 -0.06 33.62
CA PHE A 597 14.03 -0.11 33.37
C PHE A 597 13.46 -1.52 33.57
N ASP A 598 12.20 -1.61 34.00
CA ASP A 598 11.50 -2.88 34.17
C ASP A 598 11.14 -3.51 32.82
N GLU A 599 10.79 -2.68 31.83
CA GLU A 599 10.52 -3.08 30.44
C GLU A 599 11.20 -2.16 29.44
N VAL A 600 11.76 -2.74 28.36
CA VAL A 600 12.38 -2.00 27.26
C VAL A 600 11.85 -2.51 25.93
N LEU A 601 11.29 -1.62 25.11
CA LEU A 601 10.92 -1.91 23.73
C LEU A 601 11.99 -1.34 22.79
N GLY A 602 12.65 -2.20 22.02
CA GLY A 602 13.56 -1.81 20.94
C GLY A 602 12.85 -1.89 19.59
N ILE A 603 12.83 -0.79 18.86
CA ILE A 603 12.21 -0.70 17.52
C ILE A 603 13.26 -0.29 16.50
N ASP A 604 13.27 -0.94 15.34
CA ASP A 604 14.01 -0.49 14.16
C ASP A 604 13.24 -0.88 12.89
N TYR A 605 13.39 -0.11 11.81
CA TYR A 605 12.76 -0.45 10.53
C TYR A 605 13.51 -1.57 9.80
N SER A 606 14.81 -1.76 10.08
CA SER A 606 15.62 -2.80 9.45
C SER A 606 15.28 -4.16 10.04
N GLY A 607 14.73 -5.03 9.20
CA GLY A 607 14.47 -6.41 9.56
C GLY A 607 15.76 -7.17 9.89
N ARG A 608 16.88 -6.83 9.22
CA ARG A 608 18.18 -7.46 9.44
C ARG A 608 18.77 -7.11 10.80
N LEU A 609 18.72 -5.84 11.19
CA LEU A 609 19.22 -5.38 12.49
C LEU A 609 18.38 -5.95 13.63
N ILE A 610 17.05 -5.97 13.49
CA ILE A 610 16.16 -6.61 14.47
C ILE A 610 16.41 -8.11 14.57
N ASN A 611 16.61 -8.80 13.44
CA ASN A 611 16.95 -10.22 13.47
C ASN A 611 18.27 -10.46 14.22
N ALA A 612 19.27 -9.60 14.02
CA ALA A 612 20.53 -9.66 14.76
C ALA A 612 20.33 -9.43 16.27
N ALA A 613 19.58 -8.40 16.67
CA ALA A 613 19.26 -8.12 18.07
C ALA A 613 18.53 -9.29 18.75
N GLN A 614 17.54 -9.90 18.07
CA GLN A 614 16.82 -11.08 18.55
C GLN A 614 17.73 -12.32 18.65
N ASN A 615 18.70 -12.49 17.75
CA ASN A 615 19.67 -13.58 17.82
C ASN A 615 20.64 -13.42 19.01
N LEU A 616 21.10 -12.19 19.28
CA LEU A 616 21.89 -11.85 20.46
C LEU A 616 21.10 -12.11 21.75
N GLN A 617 19.82 -11.70 21.79
CA GLN A 617 18.91 -11.93 22.92
C GLN A 617 18.78 -13.43 23.26
N LYS A 618 18.67 -14.29 22.23
CA LYS A 618 18.56 -15.76 22.37
C LYS A 618 19.89 -16.46 22.74
N ARG A 619 20.92 -15.70 23.14
CA ARG A 619 22.27 -16.17 23.52
C ARG A 619 22.96 -17.06 22.48
N LYS A 620 22.68 -16.85 21.19
CA LYS A 620 23.33 -17.63 20.13
C LYS A 620 24.70 -17.08 19.73
N GLY A 621 25.09 -15.91 20.24
CA GLY A 621 26.30 -15.19 19.81
C GLY A 621 26.25 -14.84 18.32
N MET A 622 26.87 -13.74 17.92
CA MET A 622 27.01 -13.41 16.50
C MET A 622 28.46 -13.09 16.15
N GLY A 623 28.95 -13.65 15.04
CA GLY A 623 30.29 -13.37 14.57
C GLY A 623 30.44 -11.94 14.04
N LEU A 624 31.50 -11.25 14.47
CA LEU A 624 31.92 -9.95 13.95
C LEU A 624 32.76 -10.15 12.67
N GLY A 625 32.12 -10.13 11.50
CA GLY A 625 32.78 -10.25 10.20
C GLY A 625 33.69 -11.48 10.05
N SER A 626 34.75 -11.35 9.25
CA SER A 626 35.75 -12.39 8.98
C SER A 626 36.69 -12.70 10.16
N SER A 627 36.60 -11.93 11.25
CA SER A 627 37.46 -12.09 12.44
C SER A 627 37.06 -13.26 13.33
N GLY A 628 35.81 -13.75 13.21
CA GLY A 628 35.28 -14.85 14.04
C GLY A 628 35.03 -14.48 15.50
N MET A 629 35.17 -13.21 15.90
CA MET A 629 34.88 -12.75 17.26
C MET A 629 33.39 -12.86 17.54
N LEU A 630 33.01 -13.56 18.62
CA LEU A 630 31.62 -13.69 19.05
C LEU A 630 31.20 -12.45 19.85
N VAL A 631 30.14 -11.80 19.39
CA VAL A 631 29.44 -10.72 20.11
C VAL A 631 28.42 -11.34 21.05
N GLU A 632 28.44 -10.90 22.31
CA GLU A 632 27.49 -11.27 23.35
C GLU A 632 26.79 -10.03 23.92
N ILE A 633 25.65 -10.26 24.59
CA ILE A 633 24.97 -9.18 25.33
C ILE A 633 25.85 -8.71 26.50
N LEU A 634 25.72 -7.45 26.86
CA LEU A 634 26.50 -6.86 27.95
C LEU A 634 26.30 -7.56 29.29
N GLU A 635 27.37 -7.60 30.07
CA GLU A 635 27.30 -8.06 31.46
C GLU A 635 26.29 -7.22 32.27
N GLY A 636 25.43 -7.90 33.02
CA GLY A 636 24.38 -7.31 33.84
C GLY A 636 23.10 -6.88 33.10
N ALA A 637 23.05 -6.96 31.76
CA ALA A 637 21.81 -6.72 31.02
C ALA A 637 20.79 -7.84 31.28
N ASN A 638 19.50 -7.48 31.31
CA ASN A 638 18.41 -8.44 31.43
C ASN A 638 17.67 -8.57 30.10
N ALA A 639 18.04 -9.59 29.32
CA ALA A 639 17.44 -9.88 28.03
C ALA A 639 15.93 -10.18 28.11
N GLU A 640 15.40 -10.65 29.24
CA GLU A 640 13.96 -10.95 29.41
C GLU A 640 13.11 -9.68 29.53
N ARG A 641 13.73 -8.55 29.87
CA ARG A 641 13.07 -7.23 29.92
C ARG A 641 13.01 -6.52 28.58
N VAL A 642 13.67 -7.05 27.56
CA VAL A 642 13.77 -6.41 26.25
C VAL A 642 12.85 -7.11 25.24
N THR A 643 12.02 -6.35 24.54
CA THR A 643 11.28 -6.83 23.38
C THR A 643 11.77 -6.10 22.14
N PHE A 644 12.08 -6.83 21.06
CA PHE A 644 12.48 -6.24 19.78
C PHE A 644 11.37 -6.42 18.74
N LYS A 645 10.92 -5.31 18.15
CA LYS A 645 9.94 -5.30 17.05
C LYS A 645 10.53 -4.60 15.82
N GLN A 646 10.32 -5.18 14.63
CA GLN A 646 10.52 -4.46 13.39
C GLN A 646 9.27 -3.64 13.11
N LEU A 647 9.40 -2.31 13.02
CA LEU A 647 8.31 -1.44 12.65
C LEU A 647 8.78 -0.35 11.69
N THR A 648 8.05 -0.17 10.60
CA THR A 648 8.30 0.85 9.58
C THR A 648 7.60 2.18 9.89
N TRP A 649 6.67 2.19 10.85
CA TRP A 649 5.99 3.36 11.45
C TRP A 649 5.71 3.14 12.95
N LEU A 650 5.13 4.14 13.64
CA LEU A 650 4.74 4.04 15.06
C LEU A 650 3.22 3.85 15.25
N PRO A 651 2.71 2.59 15.36
CA PRO A 651 1.28 2.31 15.54
C PRO A 651 0.74 2.76 16.91
N ASN A 652 -0.57 2.82 17.08
CA ASN A 652 -1.29 3.11 18.33
C ASN A 652 -1.08 2.04 19.40
N GLU A 653 -0.78 0.79 19.01
CA GLU A 653 -0.42 -0.27 19.98
C GLU A 653 0.85 0.06 20.79
N ILE A 654 1.68 1.02 20.33
CA ILE A 654 2.81 1.51 21.11
C ILE A 654 2.26 2.33 22.28
N ASN A 655 2.33 1.72 23.47
CA ASN A 655 1.97 2.36 24.74
C ASN A 655 2.83 3.59 25.05
N LYS A 656 2.50 4.26 26.15
CA LYS A 656 3.33 5.34 26.68
C LYS A 656 4.53 4.80 27.44
N PHE A 657 5.66 5.48 27.29
CA PHE A 657 6.93 5.15 27.93
C PHE A 657 7.41 6.29 28.83
N ASP A 658 8.16 5.94 29.89
CA ASP A 658 8.74 6.93 30.80
C ASP A 658 9.97 7.60 30.20
N CYS A 659 10.72 6.87 29.36
CA CYS A 659 11.86 7.39 28.62
C CYS A 659 11.83 6.90 27.17
N VAL A 660 11.94 7.81 26.21
CA VAL A 660 12.10 7.50 24.79
C VAL A 660 13.50 7.95 24.35
N THR A 661 14.33 7.02 23.91
CA THR A 661 15.63 7.33 23.30
C THR A 661 15.53 7.16 21.79
N PHE A 662 16.12 8.10 21.05
CA PHE A 662 16.02 8.13 19.60
C PHE A 662 17.37 8.47 18.99
N ARG A 663 18.08 7.44 18.53
CA ARG A 663 19.40 7.58 17.92
C ARG A 663 19.32 7.41 16.40
N GLY A 664 19.88 8.37 15.67
CA GLY A 664 19.98 8.28 14.22
C GLY A 664 18.70 8.70 13.51
N LEU A 665 18.10 9.81 13.95
CA LEU A 665 16.95 10.43 13.29
C LEU A 665 17.17 10.62 11.78
N ASP A 666 18.42 10.85 11.36
CA ASP A 666 18.87 10.96 9.97
C ASP A 666 18.81 9.64 9.17
N ARG A 667 18.61 8.50 9.83
CA ARG A 667 18.37 7.20 9.18
C ARG A 667 16.95 7.07 8.63
N LEU A 668 16.00 7.89 9.09
CA LEU A 668 14.62 7.86 8.61
C LEU A 668 14.47 8.64 7.31
N SER A 669 13.62 8.13 6.43
CA SER A 669 13.22 8.85 5.22
C SER A 669 12.28 10.01 5.54
N CYS A 670 11.46 9.87 6.58
CA CYS A 670 10.51 10.87 7.06
C CYS A 670 10.54 10.93 8.61
N PRO A 671 11.55 11.61 9.20
CA PRO A 671 11.63 11.76 10.66
C PRO A 671 10.42 12.48 11.27
N GLU A 672 9.75 13.34 10.50
CA GLU A 672 8.57 14.10 10.90
C GLU A 672 7.42 13.18 11.36
N ALA A 673 7.19 12.08 10.66
CA ALA A 673 6.15 11.11 10.98
C ALA A 673 6.34 10.49 12.38
N TRP A 674 7.59 10.23 12.76
CA TRP A 674 7.93 9.65 14.05
C TRP A 674 7.89 10.71 15.15
N LEU A 675 8.42 11.90 14.89
CA LEU A 675 8.42 13.01 15.85
C LEU A 675 6.99 13.46 16.22
N ALA A 676 6.06 13.49 15.26
CA ALA A 676 4.67 13.89 15.47
C ALA A 676 3.91 12.97 16.46
N ARG A 677 4.40 11.74 16.68
CA ARG A 677 3.82 10.74 17.58
C ARG A 677 4.30 10.85 19.03
N MET A 678 5.36 11.62 19.32
CA MET A 678 5.97 11.65 20.67
C MET A 678 4.97 12.06 21.76
N ARG A 679 4.04 12.98 21.46
CA ARG A 679 2.97 13.38 22.39
C ARG A 679 2.00 12.26 22.77
N GLU A 680 1.95 11.18 22.00
CA GLU A 680 1.05 10.05 22.25
C GLU A 680 1.74 8.94 23.03
N ILE A 681 3.05 8.79 22.86
CA ILE A 681 3.84 7.64 23.36
C ILE A 681 4.78 7.97 24.52
N VAL A 682 4.79 9.20 25.04
CA VAL A 682 5.61 9.59 26.20
C VAL A 682 4.70 9.88 27.39
N ASN A 683 4.97 9.34 28.57
CA ASN A 683 4.20 9.65 29.79
C ASN A 683 4.33 11.12 30.20
N PRO A 684 3.33 11.72 30.88
CA PRO A 684 3.53 13.00 31.57
C PRO A 684 4.76 12.92 32.49
N GLN A 685 5.61 13.95 32.52
CA GLN A 685 6.93 13.96 33.17
C GLN A 685 7.95 12.96 32.60
N GLY A 686 7.62 12.29 31.49
CA GLY A 686 8.54 11.43 30.76
C GLY A 686 9.59 12.22 29.97
N LEU A 687 10.62 11.52 29.53
CA LEU A 687 11.79 12.07 28.84
C LEU A 687 11.83 11.62 27.38
N VAL A 688 12.25 12.50 26.47
CA VAL A 688 12.63 12.16 25.09
C VAL A 688 14.04 12.67 24.84
N VAL A 689 14.95 11.76 24.50
CA VAL A 689 16.36 12.10 24.22
C VAL A 689 16.67 11.76 22.78
N ILE A 690 16.94 12.78 21.97
CA ILE A 690 17.18 12.63 20.52
C ILE A 690 18.65 12.91 20.22
N GLU A 691 19.38 11.92 19.72
CA GLU A 691 20.70 12.12 19.12
C GLU A 691 20.58 12.44 17.63
N THR A 692 21.18 13.54 17.21
CA THR A 692 21.16 14.00 15.82
C THR A 692 22.42 14.79 15.47
N SER A 693 22.57 15.13 14.19
CA SER A 693 23.67 15.97 13.70
C SER A 693 23.62 17.37 14.32
N GLN A 694 24.78 18.01 14.48
CA GLN A 694 24.85 19.38 15.01
C GLN A 694 24.04 20.42 14.23
N ASN A 695 23.80 20.16 12.95
CA ASN A 695 23.05 21.04 12.05
C ASN A 695 21.53 20.86 12.17
N CYS A 696 21.05 19.92 13.00
CA CYS A 696 19.63 19.75 13.23
C CYS A 696 19.06 20.97 13.96
N ASP A 697 17.99 21.51 13.38
CA ASP A 697 17.27 22.66 13.91
C ASP A 697 16.32 22.20 15.03
N SER A 698 16.57 22.66 16.25
CA SER A 698 15.74 22.34 17.40
C SER A 698 14.34 22.97 17.31
N GLU A 699 14.18 24.07 16.56
CA GLU A 699 12.88 24.70 16.35
C GLU A 699 11.98 23.80 15.48
N LYS A 700 12.56 23.13 14.48
CA LYS A 700 11.81 22.14 13.68
C LYS A 700 11.31 20.98 14.51
N VAL A 701 12.12 20.47 15.43
CA VAL A 701 11.70 19.39 16.36
C VAL A 701 10.62 19.91 17.32
N ALA A 702 10.78 21.13 17.84
CA ALA A 702 9.80 21.77 18.71
C ALA A 702 8.41 21.89 18.04
N CYS A 703 8.35 22.18 16.74
CA CYS A 703 7.10 22.28 15.99
C CYS A 703 6.26 20.99 16.05
N PHE A 704 6.89 19.81 16.01
CA PHE A 704 6.19 18.52 16.10
C PHE A 704 5.77 18.17 17.53
N PHE A 705 6.50 18.66 18.52
CA PHE A 705 6.21 18.43 19.93
C PHE A 705 5.10 19.36 20.44
N GLY A 706 4.94 20.52 19.78
CA GLY A 706 4.00 21.55 20.19
C GLY A 706 4.28 22.04 21.60
N ASN A 707 3.22 22.44 22.31
CA ASN A 707 3.34 22.97 23.68
C ASN A 707 3.43 21.89 24.75
N SER A 708 3.41 20.60 24.38
CA SER A 708 3.43 19.49 25.34
C SER A 708 4.82 19.15 25.86
N PHE A 709 5.88 19.62 25.19
CA PHE A 709 7.25 19.36 25.60
C PHE A 709 8.04 20.65 25.77
N TYR A 710 9.04 20.60 26.64
CA TYR A 710 10.05 21.63 26.79
C TYR A 710 11.44 21.05 26.57
N LEU A 711 12.28 21.81 25.84
CA LEU A 711 13.69 21.50 25.69
C LEU A 711 14.40 21.84 27.00
N LEU A 712 14.95 20.84 27.67
CA LEU A 712 15.79 21.01 28.85
C LEU A 712 17.17 21.52 28.46
N GLU A 713 17.83 20.81 27.54
CA GLU A 713 19.21 21.08 27.19
C GLU A 713 19.56 20.52 25.80
N LYS A 714 20.58 21.13 25.18
CA LYS A 714 21.26 20.65 23.98
C LYS A 714 22.73 20.42 24.32
N LYS A 715 23.17 19.16 24.34
CA LYS A 715 24.52 18.75 24.77
C LYS A 715 25.29 18.09 23.63
N VAL A 716 26.57 18.41 23.48
CA VAL A 716 27.44 17.74 22.49
C VAL A 716 27.92 16.40 23.05
N ILE A 717 27.80 15.34 22.26
CA ILE A 717 28.12 13.96 22.71
C ILE A 717 29.45 13.45 22.14
N SER A 718 29.96 14.02 21.04
CA SER A 718 31.16 13.49 20.39
C SER A 718 32.48 13.76 21.14
N LYS A 719 33.23 12.68 21.41
CA LYS A 719 34.70 12.67 21.45
C LYS A 719 35.22 12.25 20.08
N VAL A 720 36.10 13.06 19.49
CA VAL A 720 36.89 12.67 18.31
C VAL A 720 37.87 11.57 18.74
N ILE A 721 37.70 10.34 18.23
CA ILE A 721 38.78 9.35 18.22
C ILE A 721 39.65 9.66 16.99
N ASN A 722 40.67 10.49 17.21
CA ASN A 722 41.84 10.48 16.34
C ASN A 722 42.69 9.30 16.79
N ASP A 723 42.53 8.13 16.18
CA ASP A 723 43.56 7.09 16.27
C ASP A 723 43.96 6.60 14.88
N SER A 724 45.17 6.97 14.54
CA SER A 724 45.93 6.71 13.32
C SER A 724 46.41 5.25 13.22
N LYS A 725 45.55 4.27 13.50
CA LYS A 725 45.88 2.84 13.38
C LYS A 725 44.69 1.99 12.93
N ASN A 726 44.25 2.19 11.69
CA ASN A 726 43.53 1.16 10.92
C ASN A 726 43.60 1.53 9.43
N GLU A 727 44.74 1.26 8.80
CA GLU A 727 44.87 1.29 7.34
C GLU A 727 44.07 0.11 6.75
N GLY A 728 42.84 0.36 6.30
CA GLY A 728 42.06 -0.64 5.57
C GLY A 728 40.57 -0.34 5.38
N LEU A 729 39.95 0.50 6.22
CA LEU A 729 38.56 0.93 6.06
C LEU A 729 38.52 2.31 5.41
N ARG A 730 37.83 2.42 4.27
CA ARG A 730 37.63 3.70 3.58
C ARG A 730 37.08 4.73 4.57
N SER A 731 37.68 5.91 4.56
CA SER A 731 37.20 7.09 5.29
C SER A 731 35.71 7.32 5.00
N CYS A 732 34.88 7.08 6.00
CA CYS A 732 33.50 7.55 5.98
C CYS A 732 33.55 9.06 6.19
N ASP A 733 33.06 9.85 5.23
CA ASP A 733 32.94 11.32 5.29
C ASP A 733 31.94 11.82 6.36
N ARG A 734 31.61 11.02 7.40
CA ARG A 734 30.63 11.36 8.45
C ARG A 734 31.22 11.46 9.86
N CYS A 735 32.45 11.98 10.01
CA CYS A 735 32.88 12.51 11.32
C CYS A 735 32.23 13.88 11.53
N HIS A 736 30.92 13.91 11.81
CA HIS A 736 30.24 15.12 12.27
C HIS A 736 29.97 14.95 13.76
N SER A 737 30.34 15.96 14.55
CA SER A 737 30.01 16.02 15.96
C SER A 737 28.49 15.92 16.16
N SER A 738 28.03 15.03 17.05
CA SER A 738 26.60 14.83 17.36
C SER A 738 26.17 15.64 18.57
N ILE A 739 24.88 15.96 18.63
CA ILE A 739 24.21 16.58 19.77
C ILE A 739 23.10 15.66 20.27
N ALA A 740 22.84 15.69 21.57
CA ALA A 740 21.55 15.29 22.12
C ALA A 740 20.70 16.50 22.42
N MET A 741 19.42 16.40 22.06
CA MET A 741 18.37 17.29 22.52
C MET A 741 17.53 16.54 23.55
N ILE A 742 17.47 17.08 24.76
CA ILE A 742 16.77 16.47 25.88
C ILE A 742 15.45 17.21 26.08
N TRP A 743 14.34 16.51 25.90
CA TRP A 743 13.00 17.03 26.06
C TRP A 743 12.26 16.30 27.15
N THR A 744 11.29 16.95 27.75
CA THR A 744 10.40 16.30 28.72
C THR A 744 9.00 16.85 28.57
N ARG A 745 8.03 15.98 28.84
CA ARG A 745 6.62 16.23 28.66
C ARG A 745 6.02 16.85 29.92
N GLN A 746 5.24 17.93 29.76
CA GLN A 746 4.43 18.50 30.85
C GLN A 746 3.12 17.74 31.06
#